data_AF-A0A1Y1QN23-F1
#
_entry.id   AF-A0A1Y1QN23-F1
#
_cell.length_a   1.000
_cell.length_b   1.000
_cell.length_c   1.000
_cell.angle_alpha   90.00
_cell.angle_beta   90.00
_cell.angle_gamma   90.00
#
_symmetry.space_group_name_H-M   'P 1'
#
loop_
_entity.id
_entity.type
_entity.pdbx_description
1 polymer ?
#
loop_
_entity_poly.entity_id
_entity_poly.type
_entity_poly.pdbx_seq_one_letter_code
_entity_poly.pdbx_strand_id
1 'polypeptide(L)'
;MSRISDIFDSQALSIQDTFLLHNSNVGYKVPIYQRGYRWGEKDIFRLFESVFNGITLLDEDSSIRFIGTIILSNDKEKKEKDFGGMSLSIVDGQQRLSTIALIICRLMNQIMTYLKKVDEMDSNDPLLLLLDSLRSCIVGRKNSTIVRNYLSEFYPRIIRESNDHRGHTASSKQYGSFIAEYLFDFGNHYYNFISTDSNYLDFEFIPSNIEHNIEDKLFFEDAIKCIDGFILRIANGDGLNEDMDDEAFPSKIKFLSNVNYAKVFENCGIQINSSSFAELDEKSVRVAFFACYLLSNVSLTCVQVEDDKYVFDIFDALNTTGEPLTAIETFKPEVIKFIEDQKESTGGFNKAKSKAYFDEMDKCISAHKDQIKRQKETKEIITSFALYINGDTQNYDLGGQRRYLRSKYSSINSVDDVILKKERFVKALRNVAIYRSVFWEEDFLSNSLTEITDFKERQVTLMCLDFIRDMNTTLAIPILARYYFFAEENKNWSDFISVVKSVTAFIAIRRAATGTTAGIDSDFRALMKKGHKKSGTKPIKLGIHDDNELVSPQDLNKHLLSYIDSQRLGTDQNKKLTKKSWTNKVIKQPLYEKSKALCKFLLMIAAHNTVEGTDKKHILLKCGRENCNFLELNKWRDSLYKTVEHIAPQNGRDSWESELYNEVDTIHTIGNLILLPKLENIIIGNKPWNEKRIFFRAFSEENKQEIPNIIEEAKNNGKNFSKAATKAIEEGKYMPLIYSITDVEKWNLDLVLERGENICHLAWHELSQWIGIENLSDDEDLN
;
A
#
# COMPACT_ATOMS: atom_id res chain seq x y z
N MET A 1 27.72 33.31 -31.98
CA MET A 1 26.68 32.50 -31.31
C MET A 1 27.29 31.14 -31.06
N SER A 2 27.32 30.66 -29.81
CA SER A 2 27.57 29.25 -29.51
C SER A 2 26.53 28.39 -30.24
N ARG A 3 26.91 27.20 -30.71
CA ARG A 3 25.89 26.26 -31.20
C ARG A 3 25.14 25.74 -29.98
N ILE A 4 23.86 25.41 -30.15
CA ILE A 4 23.06 24.80 -29.07
C ILE A 4 23.71 23.49 -28.58
N SER A 5 24.39 22.77 -29.46
CA SER A 5 25.21 21.57 -29.14
C SER A 5 26.36 21.83 -28.17
N ASP A 6 26.77 23.09 -28.00
CA ASP A 6 27.90 23.47 -27.14
C ASP A 6 27.42 23.91 -25.74
N ILE A 7 26.10 23.91 -25.49
CA ILE A 7 25.49 24.37 -24.22
C ILE A 7 25.51 23.26 -23.17
N PHE A 8 25.04 22.06 -23.54
CA PHE A 8 25.03 20.89 -22.66
C PHE A 8 25.14 19.59 -23.45
N ASP A 9 25.67 18.56 -22.81
CA ASP A 9 25.67 17.18 -23.28
C ASP A 9 24.77 16.32 -22.37
N SER A 10 24.12 15.31 -22.92
CA SER A 10 23.24 14.42 -22.16
C SER A 10 23.43 12.96 -22.57
N GLN A 11 23.70 12.11 -21.58
CA GLN A 11 23.95 10.69 -21.79
C GLN A 11 23.31 9.83 -20.70
N ALA A 12 22.90 8.62 -21.06
CA ALA A 12 22.48 7.61 -20.10
C ALA A 12 23.71 6.85 -19.59
N LEU A 13 23.98 6.91 -18.29
CA LEU A 13 25.14 6.29 -17.67
C LEU A 13 24.69 5.30 -16.60
N SER A 14 25.41 4.19 -16.45
CA SER A 14 25.25 3.31 -15.29
C SER A 14 25.64 4.05 -14.00
N ILE A 15 25.29 3.51 -12.83
CA ILE A 15 25.75 4.09 -11.56
C ILE A 15 27.27 4.10 -11.50
N GLN A 16 27.90 3.00 -11.92
CA GLN A 16 29.35 2.93 -11.97
C GLN A 16 29.94 4.00 -12.90
N ASP A 17 29.46 4.09 -14.15
CA ASP A 17 29.98 5.07 -15.12
C ASP A 17 29.73 6.51 -14.68
N THR A 18 28.61 6.76 -13.98
CA THR A 18 28.35 8.05 -13.35
C THR A 18 29.49 8.37 -12.41
N PHE A 19 29.71 7.58 -11.35
CA PHE A 19 30.75 7.87 -10.37
C PHE A 19 32.19 7.84 -10.93
N LEU A 20 32.42 7.21 -12.09
CA LEU A 20 33.73 7.07 -12.74
C LEU A 20 33.93 7.98 -13.96
N LEU A 21 33.12 9.02 -14.12
CA LEU A 21 33.31 10.04 -15.17
C LEU A 21 34.75 10.58 -15.23
N HIS A 22 35.14 11.07 -16.41
CA HIS A 22 36.48 11.61 -16.68
C HIS A 22 37.61 10.67 -16.26
N ASN A 23 37.55 9.40 -16.70
CA ASN A 23 38.55 8.36 -16.39
C ASN A 23 38.76 8.20 -14.88
N SER A 24 37.68 8.15 -14.10
CA SER A 24 37.67 8.05 -12.63
C SER A 24 38.22 9.25 -11.86
N ASN A 25 38.69 10.30 -12.54
CA ASN A 25 39.27 11.50 -11.93
C ASN A 25 38.24 12.64 -11.78
N VAL A 26 37.01 12.29 -11.40
CA VAL A 26 35.91 13.22 -11.12
C VAL A 26 35.70 13.40 -9.62
N GLY A 27 35.31 14.60 -9.20
CA GLY A 27 34.80 14.92 -7.87
C GLY A 27 33.52 15.72 -7.99
N TYR A 28 32.49 15.33 -7.25
CA TYR A 28 31.21 16.02 -7.20
C TYR A 28 31.18 17.02 -6.05
N LYS A 29 30.72 18.23 -6.34
CA LYS A 29 30.64 19.32 -5.38
C LYS A 29 29.19 19.75 -5.23
N VAL A 30 28.63 19.66 -4.03
CA VAL A 30 27.32 20.20 -3.68
C VAL A 30 27.48 21.71 -3.43
N PRO A 31 26.86 22.58 -4.24
CA PRO A 31 27.01 24.04 -4.09
C PRO A 31 26.40 24.59 -2.80
N ILE A 32 26.85 25.77 -2.37
CA ILE A 32 26.42 26.43 -1.11
C ILE A 32 24.89 26.61 -1.03
N TYR A 33 24.22 26.90 -2.15
CA TYR A 33 22.77 27.15 -2.20
C TYR A 33 21.90 25.90 -2.05
N GLN A 34 22.48 24.70 -2.13
CA GLN A 34 21.74 23.45 -1.97
C GLN A 34 21.47 23.17 -0.49
N ARG A 35 20.33 22.53 -0.17
CA ARG A 35 20.04 22.09 1.21
C ARG A 35 20.94 20.93 1.66
N GLY A 36 20.99 20.67 2.97
CA GLY A 36 21.62 19.48 3.55
C GLY A 36 20.93 18.16 3.16
N TYR A 37 21.43 17.02 3.62
CA TYR A 37 20.84 15.72 3.33
C TYR A 37 19.47 15.57 4.03
N ARG A 38 18.42 15.19 3.29
CA ARG A 38 17.02 15.25 3.75
C ARG A 38 16.13 14.09 3.26
N TRP A 39 16.68 13.08 2.58
CA TRP A 39 15.88 11.92 2.21
C TRP A 39 15.50 11.11 3.44
N GLY A 40 14.20 10.81 3.57
CA GLY A 40 13.68 9.97 4.64
C GLY A 40 13.39 8.55 4.16
N GLU A 41 12.86 7.72 5.05
CA GLU A 41 12.53 6.31 4.79
C GLU A 41 11.71 6.10 3.51
N LYS A 42 10.70 6.95 3.25
CA LYS A 42 9.86 6.84 2.05
C LYS A 42 10.63 7.06 0.74
N ASP A 43 11.59 7.97 0.73
CA ASP A 43 12.39 8.26 -0.46
C ASP A 43 13.38 7.13 -0.73
N ILE A 44 14.02 6.62 0.32
CA ILE A 44 14.95 5.49 0.26
C ILE A 44 14.20 4.21 -0.15
N PHE A 45 13.04 3.94 0.45
CA PHE A 45 12.17 2.82 0.06
C PHE A 45 11.84 2.87 -1.43
N ARG A 46 11.44 4.03 -1.97
CA ARG A 46 11.16 4.19 -3.41
C ARG A 46 12.38 3.90 -4.28
N LEU A 47 13.58 4.27 -3.85
CA LEU A 47 14.81 3.94 -4.57
C LEU A 47 15.04 2.43 -4.58
N PHE A 48 14.98 1.77 -3.43
CA PHE A 48 15.12 0.31 -3.32
C PHE A 48 14.05 -0.45 -4.10
N GLU A 49 12.78 -0.04 -3.97
CA GLU A 49 11.64 -0.58 -4.71
C GLU A 49 11.86 -0.46 -6.22
N SER A 50 12.36 0.69 -6.69
CA SER A 50 12.67 0.91 -8.11
C SER A 50 13.75 -0.05 -8.62
N VAL A 51 14.84 -0.25 -7.87
CA VAL A 51 15.91 -1.19 -8.20
C VAL A 51 15.41 -2.63 -8.15
N PHE A 52 14.68 -2.99 -7.10
CA PHE A 52 14.10 -4.31 -6.90
C PHE A 52 13.13 -4.68 -8.03
N ASN A 53 12.23 -3.78 -8.41
CA ASN A 53 11.35 -3.97 -9.56
C ASN A 53 12.18 -4.27 -10.82
N GLY A 54 13.28 -3.55 -11.04
CA GLY A 54 14.21 -3.86 -12.14
C GLY A 54 14.76 -5.28 -12.10
N ILE A 55 15.15 -5.78 -10.92
CA ILE A 55 15.63 -7.15 -10.71
C ILE A 55 14.53 -8.18 -11.03
N THR A 56 13.31 -7.98 -10.54
CA THR A 56 12.20 -8.92 -10.79
C THR A 56 11.87 -9.09 -12.27
N LEU A 57 12.24 -8.11 -13.10
CA LEU A 57 12.00 -8.10 -14.54
C LEU A 57 13.08 -8.83 -15.35
N LEU A 58 14.17 -9.26 -14.70
CA LEU A 58 15.24 -10.04 -15.34
C LEU A 58 14.79 -11.44 -15.78
N ASP A 59 13.68 -11.93 -15.24
CA ASP A 59 13.08 -13.19 -15.69
C ASP A 59 12.59 -13.12 -17.14
N GLU A 60 12.20 -11.94 -17.63
CA GLU A 60 11.63 -11.75 -18.96
C GLU A 60 12.60 -11.11 -19.95
N ASP A 61 13.46 -10.17 -19.51
CA ASP A 61 14.36 -9.41 -20.38
C ASP A 61 15.61 -8.89 -19.62
N SER A 62 16.66 -8.51 -20.34
CA SER A 62 17.80 -7.74 -19.83
C SER A 62 17.38 -6.32 -19.42
N SER A 63 16.66 -6.21 -18.31
CA SER A 63 16.02 -4.97 -17.86
C SER A 63 17.04 -4.00 -17.24
N ILE A 64 17.22 -2.84 -17.89
CA ILE A 64 17.90 -1.66 -17.33
C ILE A 64 16.87 -0.80 -16.58
N ARG A 65 17.24 -0.27 -15.40
CA ARG A 65 16.37 0.59 -14.60
C ARG A 65 16.87 2.03 -14.56
N PHE A 66 16.05 2.97 -15.04
CA PHE A 66 16.31 4.40 -14.87
C PHE A 66 15.77 4.91 -13.54
N ILE A 67 16.61 5.61 -12.76
CA ILE A 67 16.24 6.16 -11.45
C ILE A 67 16.22 7.70 -11.40
N GLY A 68 16.28 8.35 -12.56
CA GLY A 68 16.12 9.79 -12.74
C GLY A 68 17.27 10.47 -13.47
N THR A 69 17.31 11.78 -13.37
CA THR A 69 18.30 12.66 -14.01
C THR A 69 19.21 13.29 -12.96
N ILE A 70 20.48 13.52 -13.31
CA ILE A 70 21.40 14.38 -12.57
C ILE A 70 21.84 15.52 -13.49
N ILE A 71 21.93 16.73 -12.95
CA ILE A 71 22.41 17.91 -13.68
C ILE A 71 23.72 18.33 -13.04
N LEU A 72 24.77 18.33 -13.84
CA LEU A 72 26.13 18.66 -13.44
C LEU A 72 26.57 19.91 -14.20
N SER A 73 27.21 20.85 -13.51
CA SER A 73 27.86 21.99 -14.16
C SER A 73 29.37 21.93 -14.03
N ASN A 74 30.04 22.28 -15.12
CA ASN A 74 31.48 22.44 -15.18
C ASN A 74 31.83 23.92 -15.02
N ASP A 75 31.81 24.41 -13.77
CA ASP A 75 32.17 25.80 -13.46
C ASP A 75 33.67 26.02 -13.66
N LYS A 76 34.03 26.49 -14.86
CA LYS A 76 35.42 26.77 -15.26
C LYS A 76 36.06 27.88 -14.43
N GLU A 77 35.28 28.75 -13.79
CA GLU A 77 35.76 29.87 -12.98
C GLU A 77 36.00 29.45 -11.52
N LYS A 78 35.30 28.43 -11.00
CA LYS A 78 35.46 27.90 -9.63
C LYS A 78 36.13 26.53 -9.57
N LYS A 79 37.29 26.41 -10.23
CA LYS A 79 38.15 25.23 -10.07
C LYS A 79 38.65 25.12 -8.63
N GLU A 80 38.56 23.91 -8.07
CA GLU A 80 39.16 23.58 -6.77
C GLU A 80 40.70 23.66 -6.89
N LYS A 81 41.32 24.60 -6.15
CA LYS A 81 42.76 24.89 -6.28
C LYS A 81 43.66 23.69 -5.99
N ASP A 82 43.27 22.82 -5.06
CA ASP A 82 44.05 21.67 -4.58
C ASP A 82 43.49 20.32 -5.07
N PHE A 83 42.74 20.33 -6.16
CA PHE A 83 42.17 19.12 -6.77
C PHE A 83 42.56 19.05 -8.26
N GLY A 84 43.39 18.07 -8.60
CA GLY A 84 43.85 17.82 -9.97
C GLY A 84 42.84 17.11 -10.87
N GLY A 85 41.63 16.83 -10.38
CA GLY A 85 40.55 16.18 -11.12
C GLY A 85 39.49 17.15 -11.63
N MET A 86 38.48 16.61 -12.31
CA MET A 86 37.32 17.37 -12.76
C MET A 86 36.34 17.56 -11.61
N SER A 87 36.17 18.81 -11.13
CA SER A 87 35.17 19.16 -10.13
C SER A 87 33.85 19.53 -10.81
N LEU A 88 32.83 18.68 -10.68
CA LEU A 88 31.49 18.93 -11.21
C LEU A 88 30.52 19.36 -10.11
N SER A 89 29.88 20.51 -10.28
CA SER A 89 28.86 21.02 -9.35
C SER A 89 27.54 20.26 -9.55
N ILE A 90 26.99 19.67 -8.50
CA ILE A 90 25.68 18.99 -8.57
C ILE A 90 24.57 20.03 -8.42
N VAL A 91 23.93 20.35 -9.54
CA VAL A 91 22.81 21.30 -9.56
C VAL A 91 21.50 20.60 -9.22
N ASP A 92 21.31 19.39 -9.74
CA ASP A 92 20.16 18.54 -9.40
C ASP A 92 20.56 17.08 -9.21
N GLY A 93 19.82 16.39 -8.35
CA GLY A 93 20.06 14.99 -8.00
C GLY A 93 21.00 14.77 -6.81
N GLN A 94 21.35 15.81 -6.05
CA GLN A 94 22.29 15.72 -4.91
C GLN A 94 21.90 14.68 -3.85
N GLN A 95 20.61 14.60 -3.50
CA GLN A 95 20.10 13.67 -2.48
C GLN A 95 20.17 12.21 -2.96
N ARG A 96 19.87 12.00 -4.25
CA ARG A 96 19.91 10.69 -4.90
C ARG A 96 21.34 10.17 -4.98
N LEU A 97 22.27 10.99 -5.48
CA LEU A 97 23.67 10.60 -5.61
C LEU A 97 24.31 10.32 -4.25
N SER A 98 24.01 11.15 -3.23
CA SER A 98 24.47 10.93 -1.86
C SER A 98 23.93 9.62 -1.29
N THR A 99 22.63 9.35 -1.44
CA THR A 99 22.01 8.10 -0.95
C THR A 99 22.61 6.86 -1.62
N ILE A 100 22.87 6.92 -2.93
CA ILE A 100 23.53 5.80 -3.64
C ILE A 100 24.94 5.56 -3.11
N ALA A 101 25.71 6.62 -2.83
CA ALA A 101 27.02 6.49 -2.21
C ALA A 101 26.94 5.86 -0.81
N LEU A 102 25.94 6.22 0.00
CA LEU A 102 25.69 5.57 1.30
C LEU A 102 25.31 4.10 1.14
N ILE A 103 24.41 3.76 0.20
CA ILE A 103 24.06 2.36 -0.11
C ILE A 103 25.30 1.57 -0.49
N ILE A 104 26.19 2.13 -1.34
CA ILE A 104 27.45 1.50 -1.72
C ILE A 104 28.34 1.24 -0.50
N CYS A 105 28.53 2.20 0.40
CA CYS A 105 29.26 1.99 1.65
C CYS A 105 28.66 0.85 2.50
N ARG A 106 27.33 0.81 2.66
CA ARG A 106 26.68 -0.23 3.47
C ARG A 106 26.77 -1.61 2.82
N LEU A 107 26.65 -1.69 1.49
CA LEU A 107 26.89 -2.93 0.73
C LEU A 107 28.33 -3.39 0.88
N MET A 108 29.30 -2.49 0.78
CA MET A 108 30.72 -2.79 1.02
C MET A 108 30.93 -3.35 2.43
N ASN A 109 30.36 -2.71 3.45
CA ASN A 109 30.49 -3.18 4.84
C ASN A 109 29.98 -4.61 4.99
N GLN A 110 28.80 -4.92 4.44
CA GLN A 110 28.25 -6.28 4.47
C GLN A 110 29.14 -7.29 3.71
N ILE A 111 29.64 -6.93 2.53
CA ILE A 111 30.57 -7.79 1.78
C ILE A 111 31.86 -8.06 2.56
N MET A 112 32.41 -7.06 3.26
CA MET A 112 33.60 -7.23 4.13
C MET A 112 33.34 -8.23 5.26
N THR A 113 32.14 -8.22 5.87
CA THR A 113 31.78 -9.22 6.90
C THR A 113 31.72 -10.65 6.35
N TYR A 114 31.37 -10.83 5.08
CA TYR A 114 31.37 -12.13 4.43
C TYR A 114 32.78 -12.60 4.09
N LEU A 115 33.61 -11.71 3.53
CA LEU A 115 35.02 -12.00 3.23
C LEU A 115 35.83 -12.41 4.47
N LYS A 116 35.50 -11.89 5.65
CA LYS A 116 36.11 -12.30 6.93
C LYS A 116 35.93 -13.80 7.25
N LYS A 117 34.89 -14.45 6.70
CA LYS A 117 34.62 -15.86 6.96
C LYS A 117 35.45 -16.80 6.07
N VAL A 118 36.22 -16.27 5.13
CA VAL A 118 37.04 -17.03 4.19
C VAL A 118 38.47 -17.11 4.72
N ASP A 119 39.02 -18.31 4.83
CA ASP A 119 40.32 -18.56 5.48
C ASP A 119 41.53 -18.01 4.69
N GLU A 120 41.45 -17.97 3.35
CA GLU A 120 42.48 -17.38 2.46
C GLU A 120 41.81 -16.55 1.36
N MET A 121 42.17 -15.26 1.23
CA MET A 121 41.63 -14.37 0.20
C MET A 121 42.40 -14.53 -1.13
N ASP A 122 41.75 -15.11 -2.14
CA ASP A 122 42.27 -15.09 -3.52
C ASP A 122 42.15 -13.67 -4.11
N SER A 123 43.20 -13.20 -4.77
CA SER A 123 43.19 -11.97 -5.57
C SER A 123 42.10 -11.92 -6.66
N ASN A 124 41.62 -13.09 -7.11
CA ASN A 124 40.51 -13.24 -8.05
C ASN A 124 39.16 -13.51 -7.37
N ASP A 125 39.07 -13.36 -6.04
CA ASP A 125 37.82 -13.56 -5.31
C ASP A 125 36.73 -12.62 -5.85
N PRO A 126 35.55 -13.15 -6.23
CA PRO A 126 34.43 -12.37 -6.75
C PRO A 126 34.01 -11.18 -5.87
N LEU A 127 33.98 -11.38 -4.56
CA LEU A 127 33.57 -10.36 -3.60
C LEU A 127 34.67 -9.30 -3.44
N LEU A 128 35.95 -9.68 -3.53
CA LEU A 128 37.06 -8.73 -3.49
C LEU A 128 37.07 -7.80 -4.73
N LEU A 129 36.85 -8.36 -5.92
CA LEU A 129 36.72 -7.58 -7.18
C LEU A 129 35.53 -6.62 -7.14
N LEU A 130 34.40 -7.08 -6.62
CA LEU A 130 33.21 -6.26 -6.41
C LEU A 130 33.49 -5.13 -5.42
N LEU A 131 34.21 -5.42 -4.33
CA LEU A 131 34.54 -4.45 -3.30
C LEU A 131 35.42 -3.32 -3.84
N ASP A 132 36.40 -3.59 -4.71
CA ASP A 132 37.20 -2.53 -5.36
C ASP A 132 36.38 -1.70 -6.36
N SER A 133 35.43 -2.33 -7.08
CA SER A 133 34.50 -1.61 -7.97
C SER A 133 33.59 -0.66 -7.19
N LEU A 134 33.03 -1.11 -6.07
CA LEU A 134 32.23 -0.30 -5.15
C LEU A 134 33.05 0.82 -4.51
N ARG A 135 34.25 0.51 -4.01
CA ARG A 135 35.21 1.49 -3.46
C ARG A 135 35.49 2.61 -4.45
N SER A 136 35.71 2.24 -5.71
CA SER A 136 35.96 3.19 -6.79
C SER A 136 34.81 4.16 -6.98
N CYS A 137 33.58 3.83 -6.58
CA CYS A 137 32.43 4.73 -6.68
C CYS A 137 32.29 5.71 -5.50
N ILE A 138 32.90 5.44 -4.34
CA ILE A 138 32.78 6.33 -3.15
C ILE A 138 34.01 7.21 -2.93
N VAL A 139 35.19 6.72 -3.32
CA VAL A 139 36.45 7.46 -3.19
C VAL A 139 37.28 7.42 -4.47
N GLY A 140 37.75 8.60 -4.91
CA GLY A 140 38.66 8.74 -6.05
C GLY A 140 40.13 8.73 -5.63
N ARG A 141 41.04 8.44 -6.56
CA ARG A 141 42.50 8.45 -6.34
C ARG A 141 43.15 9.63 -7.06
N LYS A 142 44.17 10.23 -6.45
CA LYS A 142 44.88 11.41 -6.99
C LYS A 142 45.94 11.10 -8.04
N ASN A 143 46.56 9.91 -7.99
CA ASN A 143 47.62 9.45 -8.92
C ASN A 143 47.35 8.02 -9.40
N SER A 144 47.80 7.68 -10.60
CA SER A 144 47.68 6.35 -11.22
C SER A 144 48.79 5.37 -10.81
N THR A 145 49.81 5.83 -10.08
CA THR A 145 50.97 5.01 -9.67
C THR A 145 50.78 4.49 -8.25
N ILE A 146 50.79 3.17 -8.08
CA ILE A 146 50.68 2.50 -6.78
C ILE A 146 51.95 2.82 -5.97
N VAL A 147 51.85 3.70 -4.98
CA VAL A 147 52.92 3.95 -4.00
C VAL A 147 52.40 3.67 -2.60
N ARG A 148 53.16 2.90 -1.81
CA ARG A 148 52.77 2.28 -0.54
C ARG A 148 52.51 3.23 0.66
N ASN A 149 52.20 4.51 0.44
CA ASN A 149 51.88 5.47 1.52
C ASN A 149 50.41 5.96 1.41
N TYR A 150 49.52 5.26 2.11
CA TYR A 150 48.11 5.11 1.74
C TYR A 150 47.11 6.21 2.22
N LEU A 151 47.42 7.06 3.20
CA LEU A 151 46.43 7.97 3.81
C LEU A 151 46.25 9.33 3.07
N SER A 152 47.19 9.72 2.21
CA SER A 152 47.16 11.03 1.52
C SER A 152 46.53 11.02 0.13
N GLU A 153 46.34 9.85 -0.50
CA GLU A 153 46.17 9.73 -1.95
C GLU A 153 44.73 9.63 -2.46
N PHE A 154 43.73 9.43 -1.60
CA PHE A 154 42.32 9.39 -2.01
C PHE A 154 41.51 10.58 -1.49
N TYR A 155 40.34 10.81 -2.10
CA TYR A 155 39.39 11.87 -1.76
C TYR A 155 37.94 11.35 -1.83
N PRO A 156 37.02 11.89 -1.02
CA PRO A 156 35.59 11.55 -1.11
C PRO A 156 35.00 12.08 -2.42
N ARG A 157 34.26 11.22 -3.13
CA ARG A 157 33.69 11.60 -4.43
C ARG A 157 32.64 12.69 -4.32
N ILE A 158 31.96 12.83 -3.19
CA ILE A 158 30.96 13.87 -2.97
C ILE A 158 31.45 14.76 -1.82
N ILE A 159 31.51 16.07 -2.05
CA ILE A 159 31.80 17.07 -1.03
C ILE A 159 30.77 18.19 -1.07
N ARG A 160 30.75 19.04 -0.04
CA ARG A 160 29.95 20.24 0.05
C ARG A 160 30.83 21.49 0.08
N GLU A 161 30.59 22.41 -0.86
CA GLU A 161 31.41 23.60 -1.08
C GLU A 161 31.59 24.49 0.17
N SER A 162 30.59 24.54 1.05
CA SER A 162 30.63 25.40 2.24
C SER A 162 31.55 24.87 3.35
N ASN A 163 31.74 23.56 3.46
CA ASN A 163 32.31 22.92 4.65
C ASN A 163 33.49 21.99 4.35
N ASP A 164 33.69 21.62 3.08
CA ASP A 164 34.63 20.60 2.67
C ASP A 164 35.63 21.13 1.64
N HIS A 165 36.87 20.65 1.73
CA HIS A 165 37.96 20.96 0.80
C HIS A 165 38.76 19.71 0.48
N ARG A 166 38.84 19.36 -0.81
CA ARG A 166 39.77 18.33 -1.29
C ARG A 166 41.17 18.91 -1.33
N GLY A 167 41.98 18.57 -0.32
CA GLY A 167 43.38 19.01 -0.22
C GLY A 167 44.39 17.95 -0.66
N HIS A 168 45.55 18.36 -1.20
CA HIS A 168 46.67 17.48 -1.54
C HIS A 168 47.38 16.86 -0.31
N THR A 169 47.46 17.59 0.80
CA THR A 169 48.15 17.17 2.04
C THR A 169 47.13 16.92 3.16
N ALA A 170 47.50 16.18 4.21
CA ALA A 170 46.62 15.97 5.36
C ALA A 170 46.20 17.30 6.02
N SER A 171 47.07 18.31 6.00
CA SER A 171 46.81 19.65 6.56
C SER A 171 45.91 20.53 5.69
N SER A 172 45.73 20.22 4.40
CA SER A 172 44.80 20.96 3.53
C SER A 172 43.46 20.26 3.36
N LYS A 173 43.31 18.99 3.77
CA LYS A 173 42.01 18.31 3.74
C LYS A 173 41.12 18.82 4.87
N GLN A 174 39.88 19.14 4.54
CA GLN A 174 38.84 19.45 5.51
C GLN A 174 37.54 18.78 5.04
N TYR A 175 36.93 17.95 5.88
CA TYR A 175 35.65 17.31 5.59
C TYR A 175 34.73 17.55 6.80
N GLY A 176 33.93 18.60 6.74
CA GLY A 176 33.01 19.01 7.78
C GLY A 176 31.54 18.70 7.48
N SER A 177 31.21 18.14 6.31
CA SER A 177 29.88 17.64 6.01
C SER A 177 29.78 16.13 6.27
N PHE A 178 28.65 15.68 6.82
CA PHE A 178 28.42 14.27 7.17
C PHE A 178 28.69 13.31 6.01
N ILE A 179 28.26 13.63 4.79
CA ILE A 179 28.47 12.76 3.63
C ILE A 179 29.96 12.69 3.29
N ALA A 180 30.66 13.81 3.18
CA ALA A 180 32.07 13.81 2.80
C ALA A 180 32.95 13.12 3.85
N GLU A 181 32.70 13.42 5.12
CA GLU A 181 33.39 12.81 6.26
C GLU A 181 33.15 11.30 6.30
N TYR A 182 31.89 10.86 6.19
CA TYR A 182 31.55 9.44 6.16
C TYR A 182 32.22 8.68 5.01
N LEU A 183 32.19 9.22 3.78
CA LEU A 183 32.84 8.59 2.63
C LEU A 183 34.36 8.51 2.81
N PHE A 184 34.96 9.52 3.41
CA PHE A 184 36.39 9.54 3.68
C PHE A 184 36.79 8.51 4.74
N ASP A 185 36.09 8.49 5.88
CA ASP A 185 36.33 7.56 6.97
C ASP A 185 36.06 6.12 6.57
N PHE A 186 34.98 5.88 5.81
CA PHE A 186 34.69 4.56 5.26
C PHE A 186 35.78 4.12 4.28
N GLY A 187 36.31 5.04 3.47
CA GLY A 187 37.48 4.79 2.63
C GLY A 187 38.70 4.34 3.44
N ASN A 188 39.02 5.04 4.52
CA ASN A 188 40.11 4.66 5.44
C ASN A 188 39.87 3.26 6.03
N HIS A 189 38.65 2.99 6.48
CA HIS A 189 38.26 1.69 7.02
C HIS A 189 38.46 0.55 6.02
N TYR A 190 38.03 0.74 4.76
CA TYR A 190 38.27 -0.22 3.68
C TYR A 190 39.77 -0.47 3.44
N TYR A 191 40.60 0.58 3.43
CA TYR A 191 42.05 0.40 3.23
C TYR A 191 42.69 -0.35 4.39
N ASN A 192 42.26 -0.09 5.63
CA ASN A 192 42.71 -0.86 6.79
C ASN A 192 42.33 -2.33 6.65
N PHE A 193 41.09 -2.63 6.25
CA PHE A 193 40.64 -4.00 6.01
C PHE A 193 41.49 -4.76 4.99
N ILE A 194 41.88 -4.13 3.87
CA ILE A 194 42.72 -4.79 2.86
C ILE A 194 44.19 -4.89 3.28
N SER A 195 44.67 -4.03 4.20
CA SER A 195 46.09 -3.95 4.56
C SER A 195 46.49 -4.67 5.85
N THR A 196 45.55 -5.07 6.70
CA THR A 196 45.86 -5.74 7.98
C THR A 196 45.28 -7.16 8.08
N ASP A 197 46.15 -8.12 8.40
CA ASP A 197 45.80 -9.55 8.59
C ASP A 197 45.14 -9.86 9.95
N SER A 198 44.96 -8.89 10.86
CA SER A 198 44.38 -9.19 12.17
C SER A 198 43.64 -8.02 12.80
N ASN A 199 42.39 -8.29 13.20
CA ASN A 199 41.42 -7.46 13.91
C ASN A 199 40.61 -6.45 13.07
N TYR A 200 39.82 -6.97 12.13
CA TYR A 200 38.67 -6.23 11.59
C TYR A 200 37.69 -5.85 12.72
N LEU A 201 37.47 -4.55 12.86
CA LEU A 201 36.40 -3.95 13.66
C LEU A 201 35.29 -3.49 12.72
N ASP A 202 34.02 -3.65 13.11
CA ASP A 202 32.91 -3.10 12.34
C ASP A 202 33.06 -1.58 12.19
N PHE A 203 32.66 -1.05 11.04
CA PHE A 203 32.74 0.38 10.80
C PHE A 203 31.77 1.17 11.70
N GLU A 204 32.32 1.90 12.66
CA GLU A 204 31.60 2.87 13.47
C GLU A 204 31.95 4.29 13.01
N PHE A 205 30.93 5.08 12.67
CA PHE A 205 31.11 6.45 12.25
C PHE A 205 30.88 7.41 13.42
N ILE A 206 31.91 8.21 13.74
CA ILE A 206 31.85 9.24 14.78
C ILE A 206 32.10 10.60 14.12
N PRO A 207 31.06 11.41 13.87
CA PRO A 207 31.22 12.69 13.20
C PRO A 207 32.00 13.69 14.06
N SER A 208 32.92 14.42 13.45
CA SER A 208 33.84 15.35 14.11
C SER A 208 33.15 16.60 14.66
N ASN A 209 31.95 16.96 14.17
CA ASN A 209 31.30 18.22 14.52
C ASN A 209 29.77 18.08 14.71
N ILE A 210 29.34 17.72 15.93
CA ILE A 210 27.94 17.36 16.25
C ILE A 210 27.05 18.58 16.54
N GLU A 211 27.62 19.66 17.09
CA GLU A 211 26.84 20.74 17.73
C GLU A 211 26.13 21.69 16.77
N HIS A 212 26.57 21.80 15.51
CA HIS A 212 26.06 22.80 14.58
C HIS A 212 24.98 22.31 13.60
N ASN A 213 24.63 21.01 13.57
CA ASN A 213 23.69 20.51 12.57
C ASN A 213 22.95 19.21 12.97
N ILE A 214 22.23 19.25 14.09
CA ILE A 214 21.48 18.11 14.66
C ILE A 214 20.47 17.53 13.66
N GLU A 215 19.80 18.37 12.86
CA GLU A 215 18.81 17.91 11.89
C GLU A 215 19.46 17.07 10.77
N ASP A 216 20.57 17.53 10.19
CA ASP A 216 21.33 16.79 9.18
C ASP A 216 21.81 15.43 9.73
N LYS A 217 22.23 15.40 11.00
CA LYS A 217 22.63 14.17 11.69
C LYS A 217 21.47 13.17 11.77
N LEU A 218 20.28 13.61 12.19
CA LEU A 218 19.12 12.74 12.33
C LEU A 218 18.72 12.11 10.99
N PHE A 219 18.60 12.92 9.93
CA PHE A 219 18.28 12.40 8.59
C PHE A 219 19.35 11.42 8.08
N PHE A 220 20.62 11.71 8.35
CA PHE A 220 21.71 10.82 8.00
C PHE A 220 21.64 9.48 8.75
N GLU A 221 21.48 9.50 10.08
CA GLU A 221 21.39 8.29 10.89
C GLU A 221 20.17 7.44 10.53
N ASP A 222 19.03 8.08 10.32
CA ASP A 222 17.80 7.41 9.90
C ASP A 222 17.97 6.76 8.52
N ALA A 223 18.68 7.43 7.60
CA ALA A 223 19.00 6.85 6.30
C ALA A 223 19.90 5.62 6.41
N ILE A 224 20.95 5.66 7.24
CA ILE A 224 21.83 4.49 7.46
C ILE A 224 21.03 3.32 8.05
N LYS A 225 20.22 3.56 9.09
CA LYS A 225 19.36 2.52 9.69
C LYS A 225 18.39 1.92 8.66
N CYS A 226 17.78 2.77 7.84
CA CYS A 226 16.85 2.36 6.79
C CYS A 226 17.53 1.50 5.72
N ILE A 227 18.70 1.94 5.23
CA ILE A 227 19.51 1.20 4.25
C ILE A 227 19.93 -0.16 4.81
N ASP A 228 20.41 -0.22 6.06
CA ASP A 228 20.81 -1.47 6.71
C ASP A 228 19.63 -2.45 6.84
N GLY A 229 18.44 -1.94 7.18
CA GLY A 229 17.21 -2.72 7.21
C GLY A 229 16.86 -3.34 5.85
N PHE A 230 17.01 -2.59 4.76
CA PHE A 230 16.77 -3.13 3.42
C PHE A 230 17.83 -4.14 3.00
N ILE A 231 19.12 -3.89 3.26
CA ILE A 231 20.18 -4.85 2.93
C ILE A 231 19.98 -6.17 3.71
N LEU A 232 19.54 -6.11 4.96
CA LEU A 232 19.21 -7.30 5.75
C LEU A 232 18.05 -8.10 5.12
N ARG A 233 16.97 -7.43 4.70
CA ARG A 233 15.85 -8.07 3.97
C ARG A 233 16.34 -8.73 2.68
N ILE A 234 17.17 -8.04 1.89
CA ILE A 234 17.77 -8.57 0.65
C ILE A 234 18.59 -9.83 0.95
N ALA A 235 19.45 -9.79 1.98
CA ALA A 235 20.25 -10.93 2.38
C ALA A 235 19.37 -12.14 2.75
N ASN A 236 18.30 -11.91 3.52
CA ASN A 236 17.37 -12.97 3.94
C ASN A 236 16.43 -13.45 2.83
N GLY A 237 16.26 -12.67 1.76
CA GLY A 237 15.38 -13.00 0.63
C GLY A 237 13.94 -12.54 0.84
N ASP A 238 13.72 -11.67 1.82
CA ASP A 238 12.41 -11.17 2.21
C ASP A 238 11.93 -10.08 1.24
N GLY A 239 10.62 -9.84 1.22
CA GLY A 239 10.04 -8.65 0.60
C GLY A 239 10.57 -7.36 1.23
N LEU A 240 10.60 -6.25 0.46
CA LEU A 240 11.04 -4.94 0.98
C LEU A 240 10.09 -4.37 2.04
N ASN A 241 8.85 -4.86 2.12
CA ASN A 241 7.86 -4.53 3.14
C ASN A 241 6.96 -5.76 3.44
N GLU A 242 6.05 -5.62 4.41
CA GLU A 242 5.13 -6.68 4.84
C GLU A 242 4.07 -7.07 3.78
N ASP A 243 3.84 -6.21 2.77
CA ASP A 243 2.87 -6.45 1.70
C ASP A 243 3.47 -7.27 0.53
N MET A 244 4.79 -7.46 0.51
CA MET A 244 5.52 -8.24 -0.49
C MET A 244 5.75 -9.66 0.02
N ASP A 245 5.63 -10.65 -0.87
CA ASP A 245 5.80 -12.07 -0.53
C ASP A 245 7.21 -12.33 0.05
N ASP A 246 7.30 -13.18 1.08
CA ASP A 246 8.56 -13.79 1.51
C ASP A 246 9.09 -14.68 0.35
N GLU A 247 10.39 -14.65 0.05
CA GLU A 247 11.04 -15.14 -1.19
C GLU A 247 10.98 -14.19 -2.41
N ALA A 248 10.91 -12.89 -2.17
CA ALA A 248 10.90 -11.87 -3.22
C ALA A 248 12.21 -11.83 -4.05
N PHE A 249 13.35 -12.19 -3.45
CA PHE A 249 14.65 -12.23 -4.13
C PHE A 249 15.01 -13.63 -4.64
N PRO A 250 15.61 -13.76 -5.84
CA PRO A 250 16.03 -15.05 -6.38
C PRO A 250 16.99 -15.83 -5.46
N SER A 251 16.90 -17.15 -5.51
CA SER A 251 17.85 -18.05 -4.85
C SER A 251 19.17 -18.13 -5.62
N LYS A 252 20.22 -18.61 -4.94
CA LYS A 252 21.54 -18.88 -5.57
C LYS A 252 21.42 -19.69 -6.86
N ILE A 253 20.56 -20.71 -6.85
CA ILE A 253 20.32 -21.58 -8.02
C ILE A 253 19.74 -20.78 -9.20
N LYS A 254 18.80 -19.87 -8.93
CA LYS A 254 18.18 -19.05 -9.97
C LYS A 254 19.19 -18.11 -10.62
N PHE A 255 20.10 -17.51 -9.84
CA PHE A 255 21.17 -16.66 -10.36
C PHE A 255 22.12 -17.40 -11.32
N LEU A 256 22.44 -18.67 -11.01
CA LEU A 256 23.33 -19.49 -11.84
C LEU A 256 22.64 -20.05 -13.09
N SER A 257 21.34 -20.36 -13.00
CA SER A 257 20.60 -21.01 -14.09
C SER A 257 20.04 -20.06 -15.15
N ASN A 258 19.82 -18.78 -14.80
CA ASN A 258 19.24 -17.81 -15.72
C ASN A 258 20.31 -16.86 -16.28
N VAL A 259 20.43 -16.85 -17.61
CA VAL A 259 21.42 -16.08 -18.38
C VAL A 259 21.36 -14.58 -18.09
N ASN A 260 20.17 -14.02 -17.85
CA ASN A 260 20.03 -12.59 -17.58
C ASN A 260 20.63 -12.21 -16.22
N TYR A 261 20.53 -13.09 -15.22
CA TYR A 261 21.13 -12.87 -13.91
C TYR A 261 22.65 -13.09 -13.95
N ALA A 262 23.10 -14.13 -14.64
CA ALA A 262 24.52 -14.38 -14.87
C ALA A 262 25.22 -13.16 -15.48
N LYS A 263 24.60 -12.55 -16.50
CA LYS A 263 25.14 -11.38 -17.20
C LYS A 263 25.33 -10.15 -16.30
N VAL A 264 24.53 -10.00 -15.24
CA VAL A 264 24.69 -8.91 -14.27
C VAL A 264 26.02 -9.04 -13.50
N PHE A 265 26.39 -10.26 -13.10
CA PHE A 265 27.69 -10.52 -12.48
C PHE A 265 28.83 -10.32 -13.47
N GLU A 266 28.69 -10.81 -14.70
CA GLU A 266 29.70 -10.67 -15.75
C GLU A 266 29.97 -9.20 -16.10
N ASN A 267 28.94 -8.35 -16.12
CA ASN A 267 29.09 -6.90 -16.33
C ASN A 267 29.95 -6.23 -15.25
N CYS A 268 30.02 -6.81 -14.05
CA CYS A 268 30.89 -6.35 -12.96
C CYS A 268 32.24 -7.11 -12.92
N GLY A 269 32.56 -7.89 -13.96
CA GLY A 269 33.81 -8.65 -14.04
C GLY A 269 33.84 -9.92 -13.16
N ILE A 270 32.70 -10.37 -12.65
CA ILE A 270 32.62 -11.52 -11.74
C ILE A 270 32.37 -12.81 -12.53
N GLN A 271 33.25 -13.79 -12.34
CA GLN A 271 33.13 -15.11 -12.95
C GLN A 271 32.30 -16.06 -12.07
N ILE A 272 31.03 -16.26 -12.44
CA ILE A 272 30.07 -17.09 -11.67
C ILE A 272 30.39 -18.59 -11.67
N ASN A 273 31.19 -19.07 -12.62
CA ASN A 273 31.58 -20.48 -12.75
C ASN A 273 32.87 -20.83 -11.96
N SER A 274 33.41 -19.89 -11.20
CA SER A 274 34.61 -20.12 -10.38
C SER A 274 34.29 -20.96 -9.13
N SER A 275 35.28 -21.72 -8.65
CA SER A 275 35.17 -22.46 -7.38
C SER A 275 34.86 -21.53 -6.21
N SER A 276 35.49 -20.35 -6.17
CA SER A 276 35.28 -19.35 -5.12
C SER A 276 33.83 -18.84 -5.08
N PHE A 277 33.18 -18.66 -6.24
CA PHE A 277 31.75 -18.28 -6.28
C PHE A 277 30.84 -19.43 -5.80
N ALA A 278 31.22 -20.68 -6.09
CA ALA A 278 30.46 -21.86 -5.65
C ALA A 278 30.42 -21.98 -4.11
N GLU A 279 31.45 -21.50 -3.41
CA GLU A 279 31.57 -21.54 -1.94
C GLU A 279 30.76 -20.46 -1.21
N LEU A 280 30.36 -19.38 -1.90
CA LEU A 280 29.57 -18.30 -1.28
C LEU A 280 28.21 -18.78 -0.76
N ASP A 281 27.84 -18.37 0.46
CA ASP A 281 26.51 -18.64 0.99
C ASP A 281 25.41 -17.84 0.24
N GLU A 282 24.16 -18.25 0.41
CA GLU A 282 23.03 -17.65 -0.32
C GLU A 282 22.84 -16.16 -0.02
N LYS A 283 23.12 -15.73 1.23
CA LYS A 283 23.01 -14.33 1.65
C LYS A 283 24.06 -13.47 0.95
N SER A 284 25.29 -13.97 0.89
CA SER A 284 26.42 -13.32 0.23
C SER A 284 26.16 -13.14 -1.26
N VAL A 285 25.63 -14.18 -1.93
CA VAL A 285 25.27 -14.11 -3.36
C VAL A 285 24.17 -13.08 -3.61
N ARG A 286 23.12 -13.00 -2.77
CA ARG A 286 22.04 -12.01 -2.95
C ARG A 286 22.54 -10.57 -2.79
N VAL A 287 23.36 -10.31 -1.76
CA VAL A 287 23.93 -8.98 -1.53
C VAL A 287 24.89 -8.59 -2.67
N ALA A 288 25.75 -9.52 -3.10
CA ALA A 288 26.66 -9.31 -4.22
C ALA A 288 25.89 -9.04 -5.53
N PHE A 289 24.85 -9.82 -5.81
CA PHE A 289 24.00 -9.63 -6.98
C PHE A 289 23.34 -8.24 -6.97
N PHE A 290 22.77 -7.83 -5.84
CA PHE A 290 22.13 -6.52 -5.72
C PHE A 290 23.15 -5.39 -5.97
N ALA A 291 24.36 -5.51 -5.42
CA ALA A 291 25.44 -4.56 -5.66
C ALA A 291 25.85 -4.50 -7.15
N CYS A 292 26.00 -5.65 -7.81
CA CYS A 292 26.28 -5.70 -9.25
C CYS A 292 25.16 -5.05 -10.06
N TYR A 293 23.90 -5.41 -9.78
CA TYR A 293 22.75 -4.84 -10.48
C TYR A 293 22.67 -3.32 -10.31
N LEU A 294 22.92 -2.83 -9.09
CA LEU A 294 22.98 -1.40 -8.79
C LEU A 294 24.07 -0.71 -9.61
N LEU A 295 25.26 -1.30 -9.75
CA LEU A 295 26.38 -0.71 -10.48
C LEU A 295 26.16 -0.69 -11.99
N SER A 296 25.76 -1.82 -12.60
CA SER A 296 25.76 -2.01 -14.05
C SER A 296 24.40 -1.86 -14.74
N ASN A 297 23.30 -2.11 -14.03
CA ASN A 297 21.96 -2.20 -14.64
C ASN A 297 21.01 -1.09 -14.17
N VAL A 298 21.44 -0.26 -13.22
CA VAL A 298 20.74 0.96 -12.84
C VAL A 298 21.43 2.14 -13.53
N SER A 299 20.63 3.02 -14.15
CA SER A 299 21.11 4.14 -14.94
C SER A 299 20.51 5.47 -14.52
N LEU A 300 21.32 6.52 -14.72
CA LEU A 300 20.95 7.93 -14.57
C LEU A 300 21.09 8.62 -15.92
N THR A 301 20.17 9.54 -16.21
CA THR A 301 20.39 10.51 -17.28
C THR A 301 21.31 11.60 -16.74
N CYS A 302 22.54 11.65 -17.22
CA CYS A 302 23.52 12.66 -16.82
C CYS A 302 23.51 13.80 -17.82
N VAL A 303 23.15 15.00 -17.37
CA VAL A 303 23.19 16.23 -18.14
C VAL A 303 24.37 17.07 -17.66
N GLN A 304 25.40 17.24 -18.50
CA GLN A 304 26.57 18.06 -18.21
C GLN A 304 26.47 19.39 -18.94
N VAL A 305 26.49 20.49 -18.18
CA VAL A 305 26.37 21.85 -18.70
C VAL A 305 27.72 22.54 -18.63
N GLU A 306 28.17 23.09 -19.76
CA GLU A 306 29.49 23.71 -19.90
C GLU A 306 29.51 25.20 -19.53
N ASP A 307 28.35 25.86 -19.56
CA ASP A 307 28.16 27.27 -19.20
C ASP A 307 27.06 27.41 -18.14
N ASP A 308 27.47 27.86 -16.94
CA ASP A 308 26.60 28.03 -15.77
C ASP A 308 25.38 28.92 -16.02
N LYS A 309 25.41 29.80 -17.03
CA LYS A 309 24.27 30.66 -17.37
C LYS A 309 23.03 29.88 -17.80
N TYR A 310 23.20 28.71 -18.41
CA TYR A 310 22.09 27.90 -18.93
C TYR A 310 21.67 26.78 -17.98
N VAL A 311 22.42 26.57 -16.90
CA VAL A 311 22.18 25.50 -15.92
C VAL A 311 20.78 25.57 -15.32
N PHE A 312 20.37 26.76 -14.87
CA PHE A 312 19.06 26.94 -14.25
C PHE A 312 17.93 26.90 -15.28
N ASP A 313 18.14 27.40 -16.49
CA ASP A 313 17.16 27.29 -17.58
C ASP A 313 16.89 25.81 -17.95
N ILE A 314 17.95 25.00 -18.01
CA ILE A 314 17.85 23.55 -18.26
C ILE A 314 17.19 22.84 -17.08
N PHE A 315 17.57 23.20 -15.85
CA PHE A 315 16.95 22.69 -14.63
C PHE A 315 15.44 22.96 -14.61
N ASP A 316 15.03 24.20 -14.88
CA ASP A 316 13.63 24.59 -14.90
C ASP A 316 12.89 23.89 -16.05
N ALA A 317 13.49 23.79 -17.24
CA ALA A 317 12.88 23.08 -18.37
C ALA A 317 12.64 21.59 -18.08
N LEU A 318 13.58 20.92 -17.40
CA LEU A 318 13.47 19.51 -17.01
C LEU A 318 12.48 19.29 -15.85
N ASN A 319 12.32 20.26 -14.95
CA ASN A 319 11.35 20.18 -13.86
C ASN A 319 9.96 20.68 -14.23
N THR A 320 9.83 21.42 -15.33
CA THR A 320 8.56 21.92 -15.87
C THR A 320 7.96 20.94 -16.90
N THR A 321 8.58 19.77 -17.12
CA THR A 321 8.05 18.78 -18.07
C THR A 321 6.62 18.38 -17.71
N GLY A 322 5.76 18.32 -18.73
CA GLY A 322 4.34 18.05 -18.58
C GLY A 322 4.05 16.74 -17.83
N GLU A 323 2.84 16.66 -17.30
CA GLU A 323 2.42 15.53 -16.46
C GLU A 323 2.52 14.19 -17.22
N PRO A 324 3.02 13.12 -16.57
CA PRO A 324 3.21 11.86 -17.27
C PRO A 324 1.86 11.23 -17.64
N LEU A 325 1.78 10.71 -18.87
CA LEU A 325 0.64 9.96 -19.37
C LEU A 325 0.37 8.73 -18.50
N THR A 326 -0.89 8.41 -18.31
CA THR A 326 -1.32 7.19 -17.61
C THR A 326 -0.92 5.93 -18.38
N ALA A 327 -0.91 4.79 -17.70
CA ALA A 327 -0.58 3.53 -18.35
C ALA A 327 -1.60 3.16 -19.45
N ILE A 328 -2.90 3.46 -19.26
CA ILE A 328 -3.96 3.23 -20.25
C ILE A 328 -3.74 4.10 -21.50
N GLU A 329 -3.40 5.38 -21.33
CA GLU A 329 -3.11 6.29 -22.45
C GLU A 329 -1.91 5.80 -23.28
N THR A 330 -0.88 5.25 -22.65
CA THR A 330 0.29 4.68 -23.35
C THR A 330 0.07 3.27 -23.89
N PHE A 331 -1.02 2.61 -23.50
CA PHE A 331 -1.41 1.28 -23.96
C PHE A 331 -2.36 1.35 -25.17
N LYS A 332 -3.26 2.33 -25.23
CA LYS A 332 -4.20 2.56 -26.33
C LYS A 332 -3.52 2.54 -27.73
N PRO A 333 -2.35 3.17 -27.95
CA PRO A 333 -1.63 3.11 -29.23
C PRO A 333 -1.26 1.68 -29.67
N GLU A 334 -0.89 0.79 -28.74
CA GLU A 334 -0.55 -0.60 -29.05
C GLU A 334 -1.76 -1.37 -29.58
N VAL A 335 -2.93 -1.13 -28.98
CA VAL A 335 -4.20 -1.72 -29.43
C VAL A 335 -4.60 -1.18 -30.80
N ILE A 336 -4.47 0.14 -31.01
CA ILE A 336 -4.74 0.79 -32.31
C ILE A 336 -3.85 0.17 -33.40
N LYS A 337 -2.55 0.06 -33.13
CA LYS A 337 -1.58 -0.53 -34.06
C LYS A 337 -1.98 -1.95 -34.44
N PHE A 338 -2.23 -2.81 -33.46
CA PHE A 338 -2.66 -4.18 -33.72
C PHE A 338 -3.94 -4.26 -34.57
N ILE A 339 -4.95 -3.44 -34.29
CA ILE A 339 -6.22 -3.46 -35.03
C ILE A 339 -6.06 -2.93 -36.45
N GLU A 340 -5.28 -1.86 -36.67
CA GLU A 340 -4.98 -1.35 -38.00
C GLU A 340 -4.12 -2.33 -38.83
N ASP A 341 -3.21 -3.07 -38.19
CA ASP A 341 -2.48 -4.16 -38.86
C ASP A 341 -3.42 -5.30 -39.30
N GLN A 342 -4.57 -5.45 -38.64
CA GLN A 342 -5.62 -6.44 -38.93
C GLN A 342 -6.87 -5.80 -39.58
N LYS A 343 -6.69 -4.69 -40.31
CA LYS A 343 -7.79 -3.87 -40.84
C LYS A 343 -8.72 -4.62 -41.79
N GLU A 344 -8.21 -5.58 -42.56
CA GLU A 344 -9.03 -6.39 -43.47
C GLU A 344 -10.10 -7.20 -42.72
N SER A 345 -9.77 -7.71 -41.53
CA SER A 345 -10.69 -8.50 -40.70
C SER A 345 -11.52 -7.66 -39.73
N THR A 346 -11.01 -6.50 -39.29
CA THR A 346 -11.65 -5.67 -38.25
C THR A 346 -12.37 -4.44 -38.78
N GLY A 347 -12.11 -4.03 -40.02
CA GLY A 347 -12.58 -2.76 -40.59
C GLY A 347 -11.85 -1.52 -40.05
N GLY A 348 -10.76 -1.70 -39.30
CA GLY A 348 -9.96 -0.64 -38.68
C GLY A 348 -10.47 -0.20 -37.29
N PHE A 349 -9.63 0.52 -36.55
CA PHE A 349 -9.88 0.87 -35.14
C PHE A 349 -11.18 1.65 -34.96
N ASN A 350 -11.52 2.51 -35.92
CA ASN A 350 -12.75 3.31 -35.87
C ASN A 350 -14.05 2.49 -35.87
N LYS A 351 -14.01 1.24 -36.35
CA LYS A 351 -15.16 0.32 -36.38
C LYS A 351 -15.06 -0.80 -35.33
N ALA A 352 -13.90 -0.97 -34.70
CA ALA A 352 -13.68 -2.01 -33.71
C ALA A 352 -14.38 -1.70 -32.38
N LYS A 353 -14.89 -2.74 -31.69
CA LYS A 353 -15.49 -2.58 -30.35
C LYS A 353 -14.50 -2.05 -29.32
N SER A 354 -13.20 -2.34 -29.50
CA SER A 354 -12.13 -1.80 -28.64
C SER A 354 -12.13 -0.27 -28.57
N LYS A 355 -12.53 0.44 -29.65
CA LYS A 355 -12.69 1.90 -29.61
C LYS A 355 -13.79 2.31 -28.63
N ALA A 356 -14.97 1.70 -28.72
CA ALA A 356 -16.07 1.97 -27.81
C ALA A 356 -15.67 1.70 -26.35
N TYR A 357 -14.92 0.63 -26.09
CA TYR A 357 -14.40 0.34 -24.76
C TYR A 357 -13.44 1.41 -24.23
N PHE A 358 -12.54 1.93 -25.07
CA PHE A 358 -11.69 3.06 -24.69
C PHE A 358 -12.51 4.34 -24.46
N ASP A 359 -13.48 4.64 -25.31
CA ASP A 359 -14.31 5.84 -25.16
C ASP A 359 -15.12 5.82 -23.85
N GLU A 360 -15.58 4.64 -23.42
CA GLU A 360 -16.25 4.46 -22.11
C GLU A 360 -15.28 4.57 -20.93
N MET A 361 -14.09 3.99 -21.03
CA MET A 361 -13.04 4.16 -20.00
C MET A 361 -12.60 5.61 -19.88
N ASP A 362 -12.40 6.30 -21.00
CA ASP A 362 -11.98 7.70 -21.04
C ASP A 362 -13.04 8.58 -20.36
N LYS A 363 -14.34 8.30 -20.53
CA LYS A 363 -15.41 8.99 -19.77
C LYS A 363 -15.31 8.78 -18.26
N CYS A 364 -15.03 7.56 -17.81
CA CYS A 364 -14.87 7.25 -16.39
C CYS A 364 -13.66 7.97 -15.80
N ILE A 365 -12.51 7.92 -16.48
CA ILE A 365 -11.25 8.49 -15.99
C ILE A 365 -11.27 10.02 -16.06
N SER A 366 -11.84 10.60 -17.13
CA SER A 366 -11.91 12.06 -17.32
C SER A 366 -12.91 12.76 -16.39
N ALA A 367 -13.77 12.03 -15.69
CA ALA A 367 -14.59 12.58 -14.60
C ALA A 367 -13.70 13.25 -13.52
N HIS A 368 -12.47 12.75 -13.35
CA HIS A 368 -11.46 13.36 -12.49
C HIS A 368 -10.74 14.50 -13.22
N LYS A 369 -11.07 15.74 -12.88
CA LYS A 369 -10.40 16.94 -13.43
C LYS A 369 -8.92 17.06 -13.06
N ASP A 370 -8.52 16.43 -11.95
CA ASP A 370 -7.16 16.46 -11.40
C ASP A 370 -6.35 15.28 -11.95
N GLN A 371 -5.19 15.55 -12.56
CA GLN A 371 -4.30 14.52 -13.10
C GLN A 371 -3.76 13.56 -12.03
N ILE A 372 -3.48 14.04 -10.82
CA ILE A 372 -3.02 13.18 -9.71
C ILE A 372 -4.12 12.17 -9.38
N LYS A 373 -5.38 12.61 -9.38
CA LYS A 373 -6.54 11.71 -9.21
C LYS A 373 -6.68 10.74 -10.39
N ARG A 374 -6.50 11.20 -11.64
CA ARG A 374 -6.50 10.33 -12.84
C ARG A 374 -5.44 9.25 -12.79
N GLN A 375 -4.22 9.60 -12.39
CA GLN A 375 -3.12 8.64 -12.23
C GLN A 375 -3.39 7.64 -11.11
N LYS A 376 -3.91 8.12 -9.97
CA LYS A 376 -4.32 7.25 -8.86
C LYS A 376 -5.41 6.29 -9.31
N GLU A 377 -6.47 6.77 -9.95
CA GLU A 377 -7.58 5.93 -10.39
C GLU A 377 -7.14 4.93 -11.45
N THR A 378 -6.31 5.35 -12.42
CA THR A 378 -5.75 4.41 -13.42
C THR A 378 -4.92 3.30 -12.77
N LYS A 379 -4.12 3.63 -11.74
CA LYS A 379 -3.35 2.65 -10.97
C LYS A 379 -4.27 1.63 -10.30
N GLU A 380 -5.34 2.08 -9.65
CA GLU A 380 -6.31 1.21 -8.98
C GLU A 380 -7.09 0.32 -9.96
N ILE A 381 -7.48 0.87 -11.12
CA ILE A 381 -8.09 0.12 -12.23
C ILE A 381 -7.16 -0.99 -12.69
N ILE A 382 -5.88 -0.70 -12.94
CA ILE A 382 -4.92 -1.69 -13.45
C ILE A 382 -4.63 -2.77 -12.40
N THR A 383 -4.53 -2.39 -11.13
CA THR A 383 -4.32 -3.34 -10.02
C THR A 383 -5.52 -4.29 -9.91
N SER A 384 -6.74 -3.75 -9.95
CA SER A 384 -7.98 -4.54 -9.95
C SER A 384 -8.10 -5.41 -11.21
N PHE A 385 -7.70 -4.88 -12.36
CA PHE A 385 -7.68 -5.58 -13.64
C PHE A 385 -6.70 -6.76 -13.67
N ALA A 386 -5.52 -6.61 -13.10
CA ALA A 386 -4.52 -7.67 -13.01
C ALA A 386 -5.07 -8.89 -12.25
N LEU A 387 -5.76 -8.64 -11.14
CA LEU A 387 -6.47 -9.67 -10.39
C LEU A 387 -7.66 -10.23 -11.17
N TYR A 388 -8.46 -9.38 -11.82
CA TYR A 388 -9.62 -9.75 -12.63
C TYR A 388 -9.28 -10.71 -13.76
N ILE A 389 -8.17 -10.48 -14.46
CA ILE A 389 -7.82 -11.24 -15.67
C ILE A 389 -6.94 -12.46 -15.37
N ASN A 390 -5.90 -12.33 -14.54
CA ASN A 390 -4.90 -13.38 -14.32
C ASN A 390 -4.79 -13.87 -12.88
N GLY A 391 -5.35 -13.13 -11.92
CA GLY A 391 -5.11 -13.37 -10.50
C GLY A 391 -3.77 -12.81 -10.03
N ASP A 392 -3.21 -11.82 -10.73
CA ASP A 392 -1.92 -11.20 -10.40
C ASP A 392 -2.11 -10.13 -9.30
N THR A 393 -1.10 -9.95 -8.43
CA THR A 393 -1.26 -9.27 -7.12
C THR A 393 -0.31 -8.09 -6.92
N GLN A 394 0.40 -7.65 -7.95
CA GLN A 394 1.47 -6.65 -7.77
C GLN A 394 0.95 -5.21 -7.73
N ASN A 395 1.53 -4.42 -6.83
CA ASN A 395 1.36 -2.98 -6.77
C ASN A 395 2.31 -2.34 -7.80
N TYR A 396 1.78 -2.10 -9.00
CA TYR A 396 2.61 -1.61 -10.09
C TYR A 396 2.89 -0.10 -9.97
N ASP A 397 4.18 0.28 -10.03
CA ASP A 397 4.56 1.64 -10.39
C ASP A 397 4.12 1.95 -11.84
N LEU A 398 4.18 3.22 -12.26
CA LEU A 398 3.69 3.58 -13.59
C LEU A 398 4.40 2.81 -14.72
N GLY A 399 5.71 2.54 -14.56
CA GLY A 399 6.47 1.73 -15.51
C GLY A 399 6.00 0.26 -15.55
N GLY A 400 5.77 -0.34 -14.40
CA GLY A 400 5.24 -1.68 -14.22
C GLY A 400 3.83 -1.82 -14.78
N GLN A 401 2.95 -0.83 -14.59
CA GLN A 401 1.59 -0.82 -15.14
C GLN A 401 1.63 -0.88 -16.67
N ARG A 402 2.46 -0.03 -17.28
CA ARG A 402 2.64 0.02 -18.74
C ARG A 402 3.18 -1.29 -19.28
N ARG A 403 4.21 -1.85 -18.63
CA ARG A 403 4.81 -3.12 -19.03
C ARG A 403 3.83 -4.27 -18.88
N TYR A 404 3.09 -4.34 -17.77
CA TYR A 404 2.08 -5.36 -17.52
C TYR A 404 1.04 -5.40 -18.64
N LEU A 405 0.42 -4.25 -18.96
CA LEU A 405 -0.57 -4.17 -20.03
C LEU A 405 0.02 -4.59 -21.38
N ARG A 406 1.22 -4.10 -21.73
CA ARG A 406 1.89 -4.43 -23.00
C ARG A 406 2.27 -5.90 -23.09
N SER A 407 2.95 -6.44 -22.09
CA SER A 407 3.43 -7.83 -22.04
C SER A 407 2.26 -8.81 -22.11
N LYS A 408 1.24 -8.64 -21.25
CA LYS A 408 0.06 -9.52 -21.25
C LYS A 408 -0.80 -9.40 -22.50
N TYR A 409 -0.90 -8.23 -23.11
CA TYR A 409 -1.60 -8.08 -24.38
C TYR A 409 -0.82 -8.73 -25.53
N SER A 410 0.51 -8.63 -25.50
CA SER A 410 1.40 -9.20 -26.52
C SER A 410 1.55 -10.71 -26.38
N SER A 411 1.36 -11.30 -25.20
CA SER A 411 1.37 -12.76 -25.03
C SER A 411 0.18 -13.45 -25.72
N ILE A 412 -0.83 -12.71 -26.17
CA ILE A 412 -2.00 -13.21 -26.91
C ILE A 412 -1.67 -13.33 -28.41
N ASN A 413 -0.50 -13.86 -28.79
CA ASN A 413 -0.06 -13.89 -30.19
C ASN A 413 -0.15 -15.28 -30.85
N SER A 414 -0.41 -16.35 -30.08
CA SER A 414 -0.26 -17.74 -30.55
C SER A 414 -1.50 -18.62 -30.32
N VAL A 415 -2.70 -18.04 -30.40
CA VAL A 415 -3.95 -18.74 -30.05
C VAL A 415 -4.98 -18.58 -31.18
N ASP A 416 -5.81 -19.59 -31.41
CA ASP A 416 -7.02 -19.42 -32.24
C ASP A 416 -7.84 -18.22 -31.72
N ASP A 417 -8.43 -17.46 -32.63
CA ASP A 417 -9.22 -16.24 -32.35
C ASP A 417 -8.44 -15.10 -31.63
N VAL A 418 -7.18 -14.86 -31.99
CA VAL A 418 -6.35 -13.75 -31.45
C VAL A 418 -7.10 -12.43 -31.34
N ILE A 419 -7.84 -12.04 -32.38
CA ILE A 419 -8.59 -10.78 -32.42
C ILE A 419 -9.63 -10.73 -31.30
N LEU A 420 -10.39 -11.82 -31.11
CA LEU A 420 -11.43 -11.92 -30.08
C LEU A 420 -10.83 -11.91 -28.68
N LYS A 421 -9.73 -12.62 -28.45
CA LYS A 421 -9.06 -12.64 -27.13
C LYS A 421 -8.44 -11.28 -26.78
N LYS A 422 -7.84 -10.59 -27.75
CA LYS A 422 -7.35 -9.22 -27.56
C LYS A 422 -8.48 -8.21 -27.35
N GLU A 423 -9.61 -8.35 -28.05
CA GLU A 423 -10.81 -7.55 -27.78
C GLU A 423 -11.35 -7.79 -26.35
N ARG A 424 -11.40 -9.05 -25.92
CA ARG A 424 -11.81 -9.44 -24.56
C ARG A 424 -10.89 -8.88 -23.48
N PHE A 425 -9.58 -8.81 -23.73
CA PHE A 425 -8.61 -8.16 -22.82
C PHE A 425 -8.97 -6.69 -22.60
N VAL A 426 -9.25 -5.95 -23.68
CA VAL A 426 -9.64 -4.53 -23.61
C VAL A 426 -11.02 -4.38 -22.94
N LYS A 427 -11.98 -5.27 -23.25
CA LYS A 427 -13.30 -5.32 -22.60
C LYS A 427 -13.17 -5.53 -21.09
N ALA A 428 -12.30 -6.43 -20.65
CA ALA A 428 -12.06 -6.71 -19.24
C ALA A 428 -11.49 -5.49 -18.49
N LEU A 429 -10.57 -4.75 -19.11
CA LEU A 429 -10.05 -3.49 -18.56
C LEU A 429 -11.17 -2.45 -18.42
N ARG A 430 -12.02 -2.33 -19.46
CA ARG A 430 -13.22 -1.48 -19.45
C ARG A 430 -14.21 -1.86 -18.35
N ASN A 431 -14.46 -3.15 -18.17
CA ASN A 431 -15.38 -3.64 -17.16
C ASN A 431 -14.94 -3.19 -15.76
N VAL A 432 -13.67 -3.37 -15.42
CA VAL A 432 -13.14 -2.93 -14.12
C VAL A 432 -13.25 -1.41 -13.96
N ALA A 433 -12.93 -0.62 -14.99
CA ALA A 433 -13.05 0.84 -14.96
C ALA A 433 -14.50 1.31 -14.70
N ILE A 434 -15.47 0.74 -15.42
CA ILE A 434 -16.88 1.10 -15.26
C ILE A 434 -17.41 0.66 -13.90
N TYR A 435 -17.11 -0.56 -13.46
CA TYR A 435 -17.57 -1.03 -12.16
C TYR A 435 -17.08 -0.10 -11.04
N ARG A 436 -15.80 0.31 -11.09
CA ARG A 436 -15.24 1.27 -10.13
C ARG A 436 -15.93 2.62 -10.19
N SER A 437 -16.12 3.21 -11.38
CA SER A 437 -16.80 4.50 -11.50
C SER A 437 -18.24 4.45 -11.00
N VAL A 438 -18.97 3.36 -11.22
CA VAL A 438 -20.37 3.24 -10.79
C VAL A 438 -20.51 2.95 -9.29
N PHE A 439 -19.73 2.01 -8.76
CA PHE A 439 -19.95 1.44 -7.41
C PHE A 439 -18.91 1.86 -6.37
N TRP A 440 -17.71 2.25 -6.80
CA TRP A 440 -16.63 2.64 -5.89
C TRP A 440 -16.56 4.16 -5.70
N GLU A 441 -16.96 4.94 -6.70
CA GLU A 441 -17.09 6.40 -6.57
C GLU A 441 -18.46 6.76 -5.95
N GLU A 442 -18.49 7.76 -5.05
CA GLU A 442 -19.68 8.07 -4.24
C GLU A 442 -20.91 8.53 -5.04
N ASP A 443 -20.66 9.20 -6.18
CA ASP A 443 -21.63 10.03 -6.88
C ASP A 443 -22.70 9.24 -7.65
N PHE A 444 -22.39 8.02 -8.10
CA PHE A 444 -23.25 7.27 -9.02
C PHE A 444 -24.05 6.13 -8.38
N LEU A 445 -23.65 5.66 -7.20
CA LEU A 445 -24.21 4.45 -6.59
C LEU A 445 -25.74 4.52 -6.41
N SER A 446 -26.27 5.64 -5.89
CA SER A 446 -27.70 5.77 -5.55
C SER A 446 -28.65 5.55 -6.73
N ASN A 447 -28.18 5.85 -7.94
CA ASN A 447 -28.96 5.76 -9.18
C ASN A 447 -28.66 4.48 -9.99
N SER A 448 -27.83 3.58 -9.46
CA SER A 448 -27.43 2.33 -10.14
C SER A 448 -28.42 1.17 -9.89
N LEU A 449 -28.27 0.06 -10.63
CA LEU A 449 -29.05 -1.18 -10.46
C LEU A 449 -30.58 -1.00 -10.58
N THR A 450 -31.04 -0.10 -11.45
CA THR A 450 -32.46 0.18 -11.67
C THR A 450 -33.24 -1.00 -12.25
N GLU A 451 -32.52 -1.96 -12.81
CA GLU A 451 -33.01 -3.19 -13.43
C GLU A 451 -33.42 -4.24 -12.39
N ILE A 452 -33.01 -4.08 -11.12
CA ILE A 452 -33.51 -4.88 -10.00
C ILE A 452 -34.87 -4.31 -9.59
N THR A 453 -35.94 -4.96 -10.02
CA THR A 453 -37.33 -4.51 -9.81
C THR A 453 -37.81 -4.65 -8.37
N ASP A 454 -37.25 -5.60 -7.61
CA ASP A 454 -37.49 -5.69 -6.18
C ASP A 454 -36.74 -4.56 -5.46
N PHE A 455 -37.49 -3.57 -5.00
CA PHE A 455 -36.97 -2.40 -4.33
C PHE A 455 -36.18 -2.75 -3.06
N LYS A 456 -36.65 -3.72 -2.26
CA LYS A 456 -35.98 -4.10 -1.01
C LYS A 456 -34.64 -4.75 -1.31
N GLU A 457 -34.62 -5.69 -2.24
CA GLU A 457 -33.38 -6.35 -2.68
C GLU A 457 -32.38 -5.37 -3.28
N ARG A 458 -32.85 -4.42 -4.10
CA ARG A 458 -32.01 -3.35 -4.65
C ARG A 458 -31.40 -2.50 -3.53
N GLN A 459 -32.19 -2.08 -2.54
CA GLN A 459 -31.70 -1.25 -1.43
C GLN A 459 -30.66 -1.98 -0.56
N VAL A 460 -30.90 -3.26 -0.24
CA VAL A 460 -29.94 -4.08 0.51
C VAL A 460 -28.64 -4.24 -0.28
N THR A 461 -28.73 -4.53 -1.57
CA THR A 461 -27.58 -4.70 -2.47
C THR A 461 -26.74 -3.41 -2.53
N LEU A 462 -27.39 -2.27 -2.72
CA LEU A 462 -26.72 -0.97 -2.75
C LEU A 462 -26.03 -0.63 -1.42
N MET A 463 -26.69 -0.88 -0.28
CA MET A 463 -26.09 -0.70 1.04
C MET A 463 -24.87 -1.60 1.23
N CYS A 464 -24.96 -2.87 0.82
CA CYS A 464 -23.84 -3.81 0.90
C CYS A 464 -22.63 -3.33 0.09
N LEU A 465 -22.86 -2.85 -1.14
CA LEU A 465 -21.79 -2.27 -1.97
C LEU A 465 -21.16 -1.04 -1.31
N ASP A 466 -21.97 -0.15 -0.73
CA ASP A 466 -21.49 1.04 -0.01
C ASP A 466 -20.68 0.66 1.24
N PHE A 467 -21.10 -0.38 1.95
CA PHE A 467 -20.37 -0.94 3.09
C PHE A 467 -19.01 -1.52 2.67
N ILE A 468 -18.95 -2.31 1.59
CA ILE A 468 -17.68 -2.85 1.08
C ILE A 468 -16.70 -1.71 0.71
N ARG A 469 -17.22 -0.63 0.12
CA ARG A 469 -16.45 0.58 -0.16
C ARG A 469 -15.96 1.28 1.11
N ASP A 470 -16.83 1.52 2.09
CA ASP A 470 -16.47 2.16 3.36
C ASP A 470 -15.45 1.32 4.16
N MET A 471 -15.45 0.00 3.94
CA MET A 471 -14.45 -0.93 4.48
C MET A 471 -13.13 -0.95 3.69
N ASN A 472 -13.03 -0.20 2.59
CA ASN A 472 -11.91 -0.11 1.66
C ASN A 472 -11.42 -1.48 1.13
N THR A 473 -12.35 -2.40 0.87
CA THR A 473 -12.02 -3.77 0.45
C THR A 473 -11.89 -3.88 -1.08
N THR A 474 -10.84 -3.29 -1.64
CA THR A 474 -10.63 -3.20 -3.11
C THR A 474 -10.51 -4.55 -3.80
N LEU A 475 -10.07 -5.59 -3.10
CA LEU A 475 -9.97 -6.96 -3.65
C LEU A 475 -11.32 -7.63 -3.92
N ALA A 476 -12.43 -7.08 -3.40
CA ALA A 476 -13.78 -7.52 -3.75
C ALA A 476 -14.19 -7.04 -5.16
N ILE A 477 -13.63 -5.92 -5.65
CA ILE A 477 -14.00 -5.28 -6.92
C ILE A 477 -13.89 -6.27 -8.09
N PRO A 478 -12.77 -7.01 -8.28
CA PRO A 478 -12.66 -7.92 -9.40
C PRO A 478 -13.65 -9.08 -9.37
N ILE A 479 -14.00 -9.56 -8.17
CA ILE A 479 -15.01 -10.61 -7.99
C ILE A 479 -16.39 -10.07 -8.38
N LEU A 480 -16.81 -8.97 -7.74
CA LEU A 480 -18.13 -8.40 -7.96
C LEU A 480 -18.31 -7.88 -9.39
N ALA A 481 -17.27 -7.35 -10.02
CA ALA A 481 -17.30 -6.95 -11.42
C ALA A 481 -17.61 -8.13 -12.35
N ARG A 482 -17.06 -9.33 -12.10
CA ARG A 482 -17.35 -10.53 -12.91
C ARG A 482 -18.85 -10.86 -12.90
N TYR A 483 -19.45 -10.87 -11.71
CA TYR A 483 -20.88 -11.14 -11.55
C TYR A 483 -21.76 -10.00 -12.07
N TYR A 484 -21.36 -8.75 -11.89
CA TYR A 484 -22.09 -7.58 -12.40
C TYR A 484 -22.23 -7.64 -13.93
N PHE A 485 -21.13 -7.79 -14.67
CA PHE A 485 -21.21 -7.83 -16.13
C PHE A 485 -21.86 -9.11 -16.66
N PHE A 486 -21.73 -10.22 -15.95
CA PHE A 486 -22.49 -11.43 -16.28
C PHE A 486 -23.99 -11.22 -16.10
N ALA A 487 -24.43 -10.57 -15.02
CA ALA A 487 -25.82 -10.22 -14.79
C ALA A 487 -26.34 -9.22 -15.83
N GLU A 488 -25.54 -8.20 -16.19
CA GLU A 488 -25.88 -7.20 -17.20
C GLU A 488 -26.06 -7.81 -18.59
N GLU A 489 -25.21 -8.77 -18.98
CA GLU A 489 -25.26 -9.49 -20.25
C GLU A 489 -26.46 -10.44 -20.32
N ASN A 490 -26.77 -11.17 -19.24
CA ASN A 490 -27.85 -12.15 -19.21
C ASN A 490 -29.20 -11.59 -18.74
N LYS A 491 -29.25 -10.32 -18.34
CA LYS A 491 -30.42 -9.66 -17.73
C LYS A 491 -30.99 -10.42 -16.52
N ASN A 492 -30.11 -11.07 -15.76
CA ASN A 492 -30.46 -11.81 -14.54
C ASN A 492 -29.57 -11.35 -13.38
N TRP A 493 -30.19 -10.70 -12.38
CA TRP A 493 -29.48 -10.09 -11.26
C TRP A 493 -29.43 -10.96 -10.00
N SER A 494 -30.11 -12.11 -9.99
CA SER A 494 -30.21 -12.98 -8.79
C SER A 494 -28.83 -13.43 -8.27
N ASP A 495 -27.96 -13.87 -9.18
CA ASP A 495 -26.59 -14.30 -8.83
C ASP A 495 -25.77 -13.12 -8.30
N PHE A 496 -25.86 -11.94 -8.93
CA PHE A 496 -25.14 -10.76 -8.49
C PHE A 496 -25.57 -10.31 -7.08
N ILE A 497 -26.89 -10.27 -6.82
CA ILE A 497 -27.45 -9.93 -5.50
C ILE A 497 -26.94 -10.91 -4.44
N SER A 498 -27.04 -12.22 -4.73
CA SER A 498 -26.58 -13.28 -3.84
C SER A 498 -25.10 -13.12 -3.50
N VAL A 499 -24.25 -12.92 -4.51
CA VAL A 499 -22.80 -12.76 -4.32
C VAL A 499 -22.44 -11.49 -3.55
N VAL A 500 -23.12 -10.36 -3.80
CA VAL A 500 -22.90 -9.13 -3.03
C VAL A 500 -23.18 -9.36 -1.55
N LYS A 501 -24.29 -10.02 -1.22
CA LYS A 501 -24.66 -10.38 0.15
C LYS A 501 -23.64 -11.34 0.78
N SER A 502 -23.23 -12.39 0.06
CA SER A 502 -22.24 -13.37 0.54
C SER A 502 -20.86 -12.77 0.82
N VAL A 503 -20.35 -11.94 -0.09
CA VAL A 503 -19.05 -11.26 0.07
C VAL A 503 -19.11 -10.30 1.25
N THR A 504 -20.22 -9.55 1.39
CA THR A 504 -20.46 -8.67 2.52
C THR A 504 -20.47 -9.44 3.84
N ALA A 505 -21.21 -10.55 3.89
CA ALA A 505 -21.30 -11.39 5.07
C ALA A 505 -19.94 -12.00 5.45
N PHE A 506 -19.18 -12.49 4.48
CA PHE A 506 -17.82 -12.99 4.68
C PHE A 506 -16.91 -11.92 5.32
N ILE A 507 -16.89 -10.71 4.75
CA ILE A 507 -16.08 -9.59 5.26
C ILE A 507 -16.49 -9.24 6.69
N ALA A 508 -17.80 -9.09 6.95
CA ALA A 508 -18.31 -8.72 8.26
C ALA A 508 -18.03 -9.79 9.32
N ILE A 509 -18.32 -11.06 9.04
CA ILE A 509 -18.07 -12.20 9.95
C ILE A 509 -16.58 -12.29 10.28
N ARG A 510 -15.71 -12.25 9.26
CA ARG A 510 -14.26 -12.37 9.47
C ARG A 510 -13.70 -11.20 10.26
N ARG A 511 -13.96 -9.97 9.82
CA ARG A 511 -13.40 -8.77 10.48
C ARG A 511 -13.93 -8.57 11.89
N ALA A 512 -15.18 -8.95 12.17
CA ALA A 512 -15.74 -8.87 13.52
C ALA A 512 -15.03 -9.84 14.47
N ALA A 513 -14.67 -11.04 13.99
CA ALA A 513 -14.03 -12.05 14.83
C ALA A 513 -12.51 -11.84 15.01
N THR A 514 -11.81 -11.29 14.01
CA THR A 514 -10.35 -11.12 14.04
C THR A 514 -9.89 -9.71 14.44
N GLY A 515 -10.75 -8.70 14.28
CA GLY A 515 -10.39 -7.29 14.48
C GLY A 515 -9.40 -6.73 13.44
N THR A 516 -8.92 -7.52 12.48
CA THR A 516 -7.92 -7.11 11.48
C THR A 516 -8.30 -7.57 10.07
N THR A 517 -7.65 -7.01 9.06
CA THR A 517 -7.75 -7.48 7.66
C THR A 517 -6.88 -8.70 7.38
N ALA A 518 -6.07 -9.15 8.35
CA ALA A 518 -5.09 -10.21 8.17
C ALA A 518 -5.73 -11.49 7.63
N GLY A 519 -5.23 -11.94 6.46
CA GLY A 519 -5.69 -13.13 5.76
C GLY A 519 -6.88 -12.94 4.82
N ILE A 520 -7.71 -11.90 4.95
CA ILE A 520 -8.85 -11.66 4.03
C ILE A 520 -8.34 -11.37 2.62
N ASP A 521 -7.31 -10.54 2.51
CA ASP A 521 -6.72 -10.18 1.23
C ASP A 521 -6.07 -11.39 0.54
N SER A 522 -5.38 -12.22 1.32
CA SER A 522 -4.82 -13.49 0.85
C SER A 522 -5.90 -14.43 0.34
N ASP A 523 -7.03 -14.53 1.04
CA ASP A 523 -8.15 -15.39 0.65
C ASP A 523 -8.77 -14.95 -0.67
N PHE A 524 -9.06 -13.65 -0.84
CA PHE A 524 -9.58 -13.13 -2.11
C PHE A 524 -8.59 -13.32 -3.26
N ARG A 525 -7.28 -13.11 -3.02
CA ARG A 525 -6.25 -13.38 -4.02
C ARG A 525 -6.19 -14.86 -4.40
N ALA A 526 -6.25 -15.76 -3.42
CA ALA A 526 -6.24 -17.20 -3.65
C ALA A 526 -7.50 -17.66 -4.43
N LEU A 527 -8.67 -17.14 -4.06
CA LEU A 527 -9.94 -17.36 -4.76
C LEU A 527 -9.85 -16.95 -6.24
N MET A 528 -9.28 -15.79 -6.52
CA MET A 528 -9.12 -15.29 -7.90
C MET A 528 -8.09 -16.10 -8.69
N LYS A 529 -6.94 -16.44 -8.09
CA LYS A 529 -5.79 -17.05 -8.80
C LYS A 529 -5.90 -18.56 -8.98
N LYS A 530 -6.22 -19.28 -7.90
CA LYS A 530 -6.12 -20.75 -7.78
C LYS A 530 -7.46 -21.46 -7.58
N GLY A 531 -8.50 -20.74 -7.17
CA GLY A 531 -9.71 -21.38 -6.65
C GLY A 531 -9.39 -22.13 -5.35
N HIS A 532 -10.14 -23.18 -5.03
CA HIS A 532 -9.93 -23.97 -3.82
C HIS A 532 -10.03 -25.47 -4.08
N LYS A 533 -8.87 -26.14 -3.96
CA LYS A 533 -8.72 -27.57 -4.28
C LYS A 533 -9.62 -28.47 -3.43
N LYS A 534 -9.79 -28.18 -2.14
CA LYS A 534 -10.60 -29.03 -1.24
C LYS A 534 -12.10 -28.95 -1.53
N SER A 535 -12.60 -27.83 -2.04
CA SER A 535 -14.00 -27.68 -2.46
C SER A 535 -14.23 -27.99 -3.94
N GLY A 536 -13.17 -28.27 -4.71
CA GLY A 536 -13.25 -28.51 -6.16
C GLY A 536 -13.53 -27.26 -7.00
N THR A 537 -13.42 -26.06 -6.42
CA THR A 537 -13.82 -24.81 -7.06
C THR A 537 -12.73 -24.26 -7.99
N LYS A 538 -13.12 -23.89 -9.21
CA LYS A 538 -12.24 -23.26 -10.22
C LYS A 538 -11.89 -21.79 -9.84
N PRO A 539 -10.80 -21.22 -10.38
CA PRO A 539 -10.48 -19.79 -10.22
C PRO A 539 -11.59 -18.88 -10.78
N ILE A 540 -11.86 -17.74 -10.12
CA ILE A 540 -12.86 -16.76 -10.58
C ILE A 540 -12.35 -15.86 -11.71
N LYS A 541 -11.03 -15.66 -11.80
CA LYS A 541 -10.41 -14.81 -12.82
C LYS A 541 -10.92 -15.13 -14.22
N LEU A 542 -11.05 -14.11 -15.07
CA LEU A 542 -11.50 -14.29 -16.45
C LEU A 542 -10.60 -15.24 -17.26
N GLY A 543 -9.29 -15.20 -16.99
CA GLY A 543 -8.25 -15.88 -17.77
C GLY A 543 -7.96 -15.18 -19.10
N ILE A 544 -6.67 -15.11 -19.46
CA ILE A 544 -6.23 -14.65 -20.79
C ILE A 544 -6.34 -15.77 -21.82
N HIS A 545 -5.97 -17.00 -21.43
CA HIS A 545 -5.90 -18.16 -22.33
C HIS A 545 -7.01 -19.18 -22.06
N ASP A 546 -7.27 -19.42 -20.76
CA ASP A 546 -8.27 -20.35 -20.26
C ASP A 546 -9.54 -19.56 -19.92
N ASP A 547 -10.56 -19.66 -20.76
CA ASP A 547 -11.80 -18.93 -20.59
C ASP A 547 -12.60 -19.49 -19.40
N ASN A 548 -12.26 -19.04 -18.18
CA ASN A 548 -12.88 -19.57 -16.99
C ASN A 548 -14.34 -19.13 -16.92
N GLU A 549 -15.23 -20.12 -16.87
CA GLU A 549 -16.64 -19.95 -16.56
C GLU A 549 -16.81 -19.31 -15.18
N LEU A 550 -17.89 -18.55 -15.03
CA LEU A 550 -18.23 -17.92 -13.77
C LEU A 550 -18.68 -18.99 -12.76
N VAL A 551 -18.12 -18.94 -11.55
CA VAL A 551 -18.48 -19.85 -10.46
C VAL A 551 -19.90 -19.54 -9.98
N SER A 552 -20.71 -20.56 -9.67
CA SER A 552 -22.06 -20.35 -9.12
C SER A 552 -22.00 -19.64 -7.75
N PRO A 553 -23.03 -18.86 -7.36
CA PRO A 553 -23.07 -18.28 -6.01
C PRO A 553 -22.98 -19.32 -4.90
N GLN A 554 -23.58 -20.51 -5.08
CA GLN A 554 -23.50 -21.59 -4.10
C GLN A 554 -22.07 -22.11 -3.92
N ASP A 555 -21.32 -22.28 -5.01
CA ASP A 555 -19.94 -22.75 -4.94
C ASP A 555 -18.98 -21.67 -4.44
N LEU A 556 -19.27 -20.40 -4.72
CA LEU A 556 -18.58 -19.28 -4.09
C LEU A 556 -18.79 -19.28 -2.56
N ASN A 557 -20.03 -19.48 -2.09
CA ASN A 557 -20.34 -19.52 -0.67
C ASN A 557 -19.60 -20.65 0.05
N LYS A 558 -19.59 -21.86 -0.52
CA LYS A 558 -18.79 -22.99 0.01
C LYS A 558 -17.32 -22.61 0.17
N HIS A 559 -16.78 -21.85 -0.79
CA HIS A 559 -15.40 -21.40 -0.77
C HIS A 559 -15.14 -20.39 0.35
N LEU A 560 -15.96 -19.33 0.42
CA LEU A 560 -15.86 -18.30 1.47
C LEU A 560 -15.98 -18.93 2.88
N LEU A 561 -16.89 -19.90 3.05
CA LEU A 561 -17.05 -20.66 4.29
C LEU A 561 -15.82 -21.52 4.61
N SER A 562 -15.21 -22.17 3.61
CA SER A 562 -14.00 -22.96 3.85
C SER A 562 -12.83 -22.12 4.37
N TYR A 563 -12.71 -20.86 3.93
CA TYR A 563 -11.71 -19.95 4.44
C TYR A 563 -11.98 -19.50 5.87
N ILE A 564 -13.24 -19.22 6.18
CA ILE A 564 -13.69 -18.95 7.54
C ILE A 564 -13.30 -20.11 8.50
N ASP A 565 -13.55 -21.36 8.10
CA ASP A 565 -13.24 -22.54 8.92
C ASP A 565 -11.72 -22.77 9.05
N SER A 566 -10.96 -22.54 7.97
CA SER A 566 -9.50 -22.76 7.97
C SER A 566 -8.75 -21.90 8.99
N GLN A 567 -9.32 -20.75 9.35
CA GLN A 567 -8.74 -19.77 10.27
C GLN A 567 -9.01 -20.08 11.74
N ARG A 568 -9.59 -21.26 12.03
CA ARG A 568 -9.91 -21.72 13.40
C ARG A 568 -10.73 -20.70 14.16
N LEU A 569 -11.72 -20.10 13.47
CA LEU A 569 -12.63 -19.15 14.09
C LEU A 569 -13.54 -19.84 15.13
N GLY A 570 -13.72 -21.16 15.07
CA GLY A 570 -14.39 -21.97 16.10
C GLY A 570 -13.57 -22.22 17.37
N THR A 571 -14.26 -22.48 18.48
CA THR A 571 -13.68 -22.84 19.79
C THR A 571 -13.95 -24.30 20.18
N ASP A 572 -14.66 -25.07 19.35
CA ASP A 572 -14.96 -26.48 19.56
C ASP A 572 -13.79 -27.38 19.12
N GLN A 573 -13.82 -28.66 19.48
CA GLN A 573 -12.78 -29.64 19.11
C GLN A 573 -12.59 -29.76 17.58
N ASN A 574 -13.62 -29.37 16.80
CA ASN A 574 -13.64 -29.43 15.34
C ASN A 574 -13.29 -28.09 14.65
N LYS A 575 -13.09 -26.99 15.40
CA LYS A 575 -12.75 -25.64 14.92
C LYS A 575 -13.75 -25.04 13.92
N LYS A 576 -15.01 -25.46 13.96
CA LYS A 576 -16.06 -25.01 13.02
C LYS A 576 -16.66 -23.68 13.48
N LEU A 577 -16.96 -22.78 12.55
CA LEU A 577 -17.66 -21.55 12.88
C LEU A 577 -19.11 -21.86 13.32
N THR A 578 -19.45 -21.47 14.55
CA THR A 578 -20.81 -21.51 15.12
C THR A 578 -21.22 -20.14 15.63
N LYS A 579 -22.53 -19.87 15.73
CA LYS A 579 -23.09 -18.65 16.35
C LYS A 579 -22.42 -18.33 17.69
N LYS A 580 -22.32 -19.34 18.55
CA LYS A 580 -21.71 -19.23 19.88
C LYS A 580 -20.22 -18.88 19.82
N SER A 581 -19.44 -19.59 19.00
CA SER A 581 -18.00 -19.33 18.85
C SER A 581 -17.70 -17.94 18.28
N TRP A 582 -18.51 -17.47 17.34
CA TRP A 582 -18.38 -16.15 16.74
C TRP A 582 -18.73 -15.07 17.75
N THR A 583 -19.90 -15.17 18.40
CA THR A 583 -20.37 -14.23 19.43
C THR A 583 -19.34 -14.07 20.54
N ASN A 584 -18.83 -15.18 21.10
CA ASN A 584 -17.82 -15.15 22.17
C ASN A 584 -16.53 -14.42 21.80
N LYS A 585 -16.15 -14.42 20.53
CA LYS A 585 -15.00 -13.67 20.03
C LYS A 585 -15.36 -12.19 19.86
N VAL A 586 -16.46 -11.91 19.16
CA VAL A 586 -16.86 -10.54 18.78
C VAL A 586 -17.12 -9.66 20.00
N ILE A 587 -17.79 -10.18 21.04
CA ILE A 587 -18.15 -9.37 22.23
C ILE A 587 -16.91 -8.86 22.99
N LYS A 588 -15.75 -9.49 22.81
CA LYS A 588 -14.48 -9.11 23.46
C LYS A 588 -13.59 -8.25 22.56
N GLN A 589 -13.93 -8.08 21.29
CA GLN A 589 -13.09 -7.33 20.35
C GLN A 589 -13.31 -5.82 20.53
N PRO A 590 -12.22 -5.01 20.58
CA PRO A 590 -12.32 -3.54 20.60
C PRO A 590 -12.66 -3.00 19.20
N LEU A 591 -13.82 -3.40 18.66
CA LEU A 591 -14.20 -3.15 17.26
C LEU A 591 -14.23 -1.66 16.90
N TYR A 592 -14.52 -0.78 17.86
CA TYR A 592 -14.50 0.67 17.61
C TYR A 592 -13.15 1.15 17.09
N GLU A 593 -12.06 0.67 17.69
CA GLU A 593 -10.69 1.05 17.31
C GLU A 593 -10.29 0.43 15.97
N LYS A 594 -10.82 -0.76 15.67
CA LYS A 594 -10.47 -1.52 14.47
C LYS A 594 -11.24 -1.07 13.23
N SER A 595 -12.55 -0.85 13.34
CA SER A 595 -13.40 -0.42 12.22
C SER A 595 -14.73 0.14 12.67
N LYS A 596 -14.88 1.47 12.58
CA LYS A 596 -16.16 2.15 12.83
C LYS A 596 -17.22 1.81 11.79
N ALA A 597 -16.83 1.61 10.53
CA ALA A 597 -17.76 1.17 9.48
C ALA A 597 -18.36 -0.21 9.80
N LEU A 598 -17.56 -1.14 10.30
CA LEU A 598 -18.03 -2.45 10.74
C LEU A 598 -18.98 -2.35 11.93
N CYS A 599 -18.63 -1.54 12.95
CA CYS A 599 -19.51 -1.34 14.11
C CYS A 599 -20.88 -0.80 13.68
N LYS A 600 -20.89 0.22 12.82
CA LYS A 600 -22.11 0.80 12.28
C LYS A 600 -22.95 -0.24 11.54
N PHE A 601 -22.30 -1.04 10.69
CA PHE A 601 -22.97 -2.08 9.93
C PHE A 601 -23.61 -3.14 10.83
N LEU A 602 -22.89 -3.63 11.84
CA LEU A 602 -23.42 -4.62 12.79
C LEU A 602 -24.58 -4.05 13.62
N LEU A 603 -24.49 -2.79 14.08
CA LEU A 603 -25.58 -2.14 14.81
C LEU A 603 -26.83 -1.97 13.93
N MET A 604 -26.68 -1.58 12.66
CA MET A 604 -27.80 -1.43 11.72
C MET A 604 -28.42 -2.76 11.32
N ILE A 605 -27.61 -3.79 11.08
CA ILE A 605 -28.12 -5.15 10.82
C ILE A 605 -28.88 -5.67 12.03
N ALA A 606 -28.30 -5.54 13.24
CA ALA A 606 -28.93 -6.03 14.45
C ALA A 606 -30.28 -5.36 14.71
N ALA A 607 -30.42 -4.07 14.42
CA ALA A 607 -31.67 -3.33 14.59
C ALA A 607 -32.69 -3.51 13.45
N HIS A 608 -32.31 -4.15 12.35
CA HIS A 608 -33.20 -4.34 11.22
C HIS A 608 -34.39 -5.24 11.58
N ASN A 609 -35.61 -4.72 11.41
CA ASN A 609 -36.87 -5.41 11.72
C ASN A 609 -36.94 -5.95 13.15
N THR A 610 -36.39 -5.21 14.12
CA THR A 610 -36.50 -5.56 15.54
C THR A 610 -37.48 -4.67 16.30
N VAL A 611 -37.91 -5.16 17.45
CA VAL A 611 -38.69 -4.43 18.48
C VAL A 611 -38.04 -4.63 19.85
N GLU A 612 -38.38 -3.80 20.82
CA GLU A 612 -37.92 -3.94 22.20
C GLU A 612 -38.52 -5.18 22.87
N GLY A 613 -37.73 -5.83 23.74
CA GLY A 613 -38.18 -6.93 24.57
C GLY A 613 -39.25 -6.49 25.57
N THR A 614 -40.20 -7.39 25.85
CA THR A 614 -41.31 -7.12 26.78
C THR A 614 -40.84 -6.92 28.21
N ASP A 615 -39.86 -7.73 28.65
CA ASP A 615 -39.37 -7.74 30.03
C ASP A 615 -38.12 -6.86 30.19
N LYS A 616 -37.23 -6.90 29.18
CA LYS A 616 -35.99 -6.13 29.11
C LYS A 616 -35.96 -5.32 27.82
N LYS A 617 -36.37 -4.05 27.91
CA LYS A 617 -36.45 -3.17 26.72
C LYS A 617 -35.11 -2.93 26.01
N HIS A 618 -33.98 -3.08 26.71
CA HIS A 618 -32.64 -2.96 26.12
C HIS A 618 -32.23 -4.17 25.27
N ILE A 619 -33.01 -5.24 25.29
CA ILE A 619 -32.86 -6.42 24.44
C ILE A 619 -33.78 -6.27 23.24
N LEU A 620 -33.23 -6.47 22.04
CA LEU A 620 -33.99 -6.41 20.80
C LEU A 620 -34.45 -7.81 20.38
N LEU A 621 -35.68 -7.91 19.88
CA LEU A 621 -36.30 -9.15 19.39
C LEU A 621 -36.58 -9.07 17.89
N LYS A 622 -36.40 -10.18 17.17
CA LYS A 622 -36.50 -10.25 15.69
C LYS A 622 -37.94 -10.27 15.13
N CYS A 623 -38.94 -10.15 16.00
CA CYS A 623 -40.37 -10.30 15.70
C CYS A 623 -41.09 -8.99 15.34
N GLY A 624 -40.36 -7.95 14.90
CA GLY A 624 -40.98 -6.72 14.44
C GLY A 624 -41.76 -6.92 13.14
N ARG A 625 -42.97 -6.36 13.03
CA ARG A 625 -43.59 -6.11 11.71
C ARG A 625 -42.65 -5.23 10.88
N GLU A 626 -42.79 -5.21 9.55
CA GLU A 626 -41.99 -4.38 8.62
C GLU A 626 -42.11 -2.86 8.90
N ASN A 627 -41.52 -2.38 9.99
CA ASN A 627 -41.64 -1.00 10.46
C ASN A 627 -40.27 -0.35 10.69
N CYS A 628 -39.22 -1.14 10.95
CA CYS A 628 -37.86 -0.66 11.24
C CYS A 628 -36.84 -1.15 10.20
N ASN A 629 -36.90 -0.63 8.98
CA ASN A 629 -35.95 -1.01 7.93
C ASN A 629 -34.63 -0.20 8.04
N PHE A 630 -33.56 -0.85 8.49
CA PHE A 630 -32.20 -0.33 8.48
C PHE A 630 -31.31 -0.84 7.34
N LEU A 631 -31.80 -1.77 6.52
CA LEU A 631 -31.03 -2.33 5.39
C LEU A 631 -31.30 -1.57 4.09
N GLU A 632 -31.12 -0.25 4.12
CA GLU A 632 -31.33 0.62 2.98
C GLU A 632 -30.17 1.60 2.80
N LEU A 633 -29.83 1.92 1.54
CA LEU A 633 -28.74 2.84 1.23
C LEU A 633 -28.96 4.22 1.84
N ASN A 634 -30.20 4.72 1.80
CA ASN A 634 -30.54 6.04 2.35
C ASN A 634 -30.32 6.08 3.87
N LYS A 635 -30.64 5.00 4.59
CA LYS A 635 -30.36 4.88 6.02
C LYS A 635 -28.86 4.77 6.28
N TRP A 636 -28.16 3.95 5.48
CA TRP A 636 -26.70 3.83 5.58
C TRP A 636 -26.00 5.18 5.39
N ARG A 637 -26.44 6.02 4.45
CA ARG A 637 -25.86 7.35 4.21
C ARG A 637 -26.45 8.47 5.07
N ASP A 638 -27.48 8.21 5.88
CA ASP A 638 -28.13 9.25 6.68
C ASP A 638 -27.17 9.84 7.73
N SER A 639 -27.18 11.17 7.82
CA SER A 639 -26.52 11.93 8.87
C SER A 639 -26.86 11.45 10.30
N LEU A 640 -28.06 10.91 10.52
CA LEU A 640 -28.51 10.40 11.81
C LEU A 640 -27.67 9.22 12.33
N TYR A 641 -27.18 8.40 11.41
CA TYR A 641 -26.45 7.16 11.72
C TYR A 641 -24.97 7.27 11.35
N LYS A 642 -24.48 8.50 11.14
CA LYS A 642 -23.15 8.74 10.58
C LYS A 642 -22.01 8.37 11.53
N THR A 643 -22.22 8.51 12.83
CA THR A 643 -21.18 8.33 13.83
C THR A 643 -21.51 7.18 14.78
N VAL A 644 -20.51 6.34 15.03
CA VAL A 644 -20.53 5.33 16.08
C VAL A 644 -19.97 5.99 17.32
N GLU A 645 -20.69 5.88 18.43
CA GLU A 645 -20.37 6.58 19.67
C GLU A 645 -20.40 5.66 20.87
N HIS A 646 -19.62 6.04 21.87
CA HIS A 646 -19.48 5.36 23.14
C HIS A 646 -20.61 5.76 24.10
N ILE A 647 -21.37 4.78 24.60
CA ILE A 647 -22.36 5.01 25.65
C ILE A 647 -21.61 5.38 26.94
N ALA A 648 -20.83 4.45 27.49
CA ALA A 648 -19.82 4.77 28.50
C ALA A 648 -18.59 5.38 27.79
N PRO A 649 -18.24 6.65 28.08
CA PRO A 649 -17.20 7.38 27.36
C PRO A 649 -15.81 6.84 27.66
N GLN A 650 -14.84 7.11 26.78
CA GLN A 650 -13.44 6.70 26.98
C GLN A 650 -12.83 7.29 28.26
N ASN A 651 -13.18 8.54 28.57
CA ASN A 651 -12.74 9.24 29.78
C ASN A 651 -13.89 9.32 30.79
N GLY A 652 -14.27 8.19 31.38
CA GLY A 652 -15.41 8.10 32.31
C GLY A 652 -15.11 7.53 33.70
N ARG A 653 -13.87 7.14 34.02
CA ARG A 653 -13.50 6.42 35.25
C ARG A 653 -14.02 7.04 36.56
N ASP A 654 -14.13 8.36 36.64
CA ASP A 654 -14.56 9.06 37.86
C ASP A 654 -16.09 9.12 38.03
N SER A 655 -16.87 8.78 37.01
CA SER A 655 -18.32 9.05 36.95
C SER A 655 -19.16 7.89 36.41
N TRP A 656 -18.52 6.76 36.11
CA TRP A 656 -19.11 5.53 35.59
C TRP A 656 -18.62 4.33 36.40
N GLU A 657 -19.30 3.18 36.27
CA GLU A 657 -18.94 1.95 36.97
C GLU A 657 -17.49 1.54 36.62
N SER A 658 -16.64 1.36 37.64
CA SER A 658 -15.20 1.15 37.47
C SER A 658 -14.87 -0.12 36.68
N GLU A 659 -15.72 -1.14 36.79
CA GLU A 659 -15.56 -2.43 36.11
C GLU A 659 -15.48 -2.30 34.58
N LEU A 660 -16.15 -1.31 34.00
CA LEU A 660 -16.11 -1.02 32.56
C LEU A 660 -14.72 -0.59 32.08
N TYR A 661 -13.85 -0.14 33.00
CA TYR A 661 -12.54 0.43 32.70
C TYR A 661 -11.37 -0.40 33.25
N ASN A 662 -11.67 -1.57 33.84
CA ASN A 662 -10.66 -2.51 34.34
C ASN A 662 -9.82 -3.08 33.19
N GLU A 663 -10.48 -3.49 32.11
CA GLU A 663 -9.83 -3.85 30.85
C GLU A 663 -9.94 -2.66 29.88
N VAL A 664 -8.82 -2.32 29.23
CA VAL A 664 -8.74 -1.16 28.32
C VAL A 664 -9.72 -1.30 27.15
N ASP A 665 -9.94 -2.53 26.69
CA ASP A 665 -10.69 -2.81 25.46
C ASP A 665 -12.22 -2.81 25.66
N THR A 666 -12.72 -3.03 26.88
CA THR A 666 -14.15 -3.23 27.17
C THR A 666 -15.02 -2.09 26.66
N ILE A 667 -14.61 -0.85 26.87
CA ILE A 667 -15.33 0.33 26.40
C ILE A 667 -15.44 0.38 24.88
N HIS A 668 -14.54 -0.25 24.14
CA HIS A 668 -14.51 -0.27 22.67
C HIS A 668 -15.32 -1.42 22.05
N THR A 669 -15.95 -2.27 22.88
CA THR A 669 -16.76 -3.42 22.44
C THR A 669 -18.14 -3.01 21.95
N ILE A 670 -18.71 -3.80 21.04
CA ILE A 670 -19.98 -3.49 20.35
C ILE A 670 -21.15 -3.24 21.32
N GLY A 671 -21.16 -3.91 22.48
CA GLY A 671 -22.18 -3.75 23.51
C GLY A 671 -22.24 -2.35 24.13
N ASN A 672 -21.13 -1.61 24.12
CA ASN A 672 -21.05 -0.23 24.61
C ASN A 672 -21.21 0.83 23.50
N LEU A 673 -21.48 0.41 22.26
CA LEU A 673 -21.56 1.31 21.10
C LEU A 673 -23.00 1.57 20.67
N ILE A 674 -23.24 2.78 20.16
CA ILE A 674 -24.50 3.22 19.59
C ILE A 674 -24.30 4.14 18.39
N LEU A 675 -25.34 4.32 17.58
CA LEU A 675 -25.33 5.29 16.49
C LEU A 675 -25.99 6.58 16.96
N LEU A 676 -25.25 7.68 16.82
CA LEU A 676 -25.69 9.03 17.14
C LEU A 676 -25.26 9.99 16.04
N PRO A 677 -25.99 11.07 15.76
CA PRO A 677 -25.50 12.13 14.89
C PRO A 677 -24.46 12.99 15.61
N LYS A 678 -23.64 13.69 14.82
CA LYS A 678 -22.46 14.42 15.33
C LYS A 678 -22.81 15.51 16.34
N LEU A 679 -23.90 16.24 16.12
CA LEU A 679 -24.26 17.39 16.97
C LEU A 679 -24.71 16.92 18.36
N GLU A 680 -25.54 15.90 18.40
CA GLU A 680 -26.08 15.31 19.62
C GLU A 680 -24.97 14.63 20.42
N ASN A 681 -24.01 13.97 19.75
CA ASN A 681 -22.82 13.45 20.43
C ASN A 681 -22.01 14.56 21.13
N ILE A 682 -21.79 15.70 20.45
CA ILE A 682 -21.09 16.85 21.04
C ILE A 682 -21.86 17.39 22.26
N ILE A 683 -23.19 17.46 22.16
CA ILE A 683 -24.06 17.95 23.23
C ILE A 683 -24.02 17.04 24.46
N ILE A 684 -24.06 15.71 24.25
CA ILE A 684 -24.06 14.72 25.33
C ILE A 684 -22.67 14.65 25.99
N GLY A 685 -21.60 14.60 25.20
CA GLY A 685 -20.22 14.53 25.68
C GLY A 685 -19.94 13.38 26.66
N ASN A 686 -19.07 13.62 27.64
CA ASN A 686 -18.63 12.63 28.64
C ASN A 686 -19.45 12.65 29.93
N LYS A 687 -20.72 13.06 29.84
CA LYS A 687 -21.62 13.14 31.00
C LYS A 687 -21.79 11.80 31.72
N PRO A 688 -22.10 11.80 33.03
CA PRO A 688 -22.46 10.57 33.76
C PRO A 688 -23.73 9.93 33.19
N TRP A 689 -23.91 8.62 33.40
CA TRP A 689 -25.02 7.85 32.83
C TRP A 689 -26.40 8.45 33.15
N ASN A 690 -26.62 8.87 34.39
CA ASN A 690 -27.87 9.48 34.83
C ASN A 690 -28.20 10.82 34.14
N GLU A 691 -27.22 11.49 33.51
CA GLU A 691 -27.44 12.63 32.62
C GLU A 691 -27.68 12.16 31.19
N LYS A 692 -26.79 11.30 30.66
CA LYS A 692 -26.91 10.79 29.29
C LYS A 692 -28.27 10.17 29.01
N ARG A 693 -28.80 9.39 29.96
CA ARG A 693 -30.11 8.74 29.85
C ARG A 693 -31.25 9.72 29.59
N ILE A 694 -31.19 10.92 30.16
CA ILE A 694 -32.23 11.95 29.96
C ILE A 694 -32.14 12.52 28.54
N PHE A 695 -30.93 12.78 28.03
CA PHE A 695 -30.73 13.19 26.63
C PHE A 695 -31.22 12.10 25.68
N PHE A 696 -30.88 10.84 25.96
CA PHE A 696 -31.32 9.70 25.17
C PHE A 696 -32.84 9.58 25.13
N ARG A 697 -33.52 9.68 26.28
CA ARG A 697 -34.99 9.72 26.36
C ARG A 697 -35.57 10.87 25.54
N ALA A 698 -34.97 12.06 25.60
CA ALA A 698 -35.43 13.21 24.84
C ALA A 698 -35.24 13.05 23.32
N PHE A 699 -34.12 12.48 22.86
CA PHE A 699 -33.86 12.24 21.44
C PHE A 699 -34.67 11.07 20.85
N SER A 700 -35.16 10.17 21.71
CA SER A 700 -35.99 9.03 21.33
C SER A 700 -37.45 9.21 21.70
N GLU A 701 -37.94 10.42 21.95
CA GLU A 701 -39.35 10.67 22.19
C GLU A 701 -40.09 10.82 20.85
N GLU A 702 -41.06 9.95 20.59
CA GLU A 702 -41.86 10.00 19.37
C GLU A 702 -42.92 11.11 19.43
N ASN A 703 -43.48 11.37 20.62
CA ASN A 703 -44.50 12.39 20.81
C ASN A 703 -43.87 13.76 21.08
N LYS A 704 -43.84 14.62 20.06
CA LYS A 704 -43.34 15.99 20.17
C LYS A 704 -44.00 16.82 21.28
N GLN A 705 -45.23 16.49 21.68
CA GLN A 705 -45.94 17.19 22.78
C GLN A 705 -45.39 16.84 24.16
N GLU A 706 -44.69 15.72 24.32
CA GLU A 706 -44.09 15.28 25.59
C GLU A 706 -42.68 15.86 25.81
N ILE A 707 -42.02 16.35 24.76
CA ILE A 707 -40.67 16.94 24.85
C ILE A 707 -40.58 18.06 25.90
N PRO A 708 -41.52 19.04 25.97
CA PRO A 708 -41.51 20.05 27.03
C PRO A 708 -41.58 19.46 28.44
N ASN A 709 -42.36 18.39 28.63
CA ASN A 709 -42.49 17.70 29.91
C ASN A 709 -41.15 17.05 30.31
N ILE A 710 -40.45 16.42 29.36
CA ILE A 710 -39.11 15.82 29.60
C ILE A 710 -38.09 16.91 29.99
N ILE A 711 -38.13 18.07 29.33
CA ILE A 711 -37.25 19.21 29.64
C ILE A 711 -37.55 19.77 31.03
N GLU A 712 -38.82 19.89 31.40
CA GLU A 712 -39.24 20.36 32.71
C GLU A 712 -38.91 19.36 33.83
N GLU A 713 -39.11 18.06 33.60
CA GLU A 713 -38.73 16.98 34.52
C GLU A 713 -37.22 16.98 34.78
N ALA A 714 -36.40 17.13 33.73
CA ALA A 714 -34.95 17.24 33.85
C ALA A 714 -34.55 18.45 34.72
N LYS A 715 -35.20 19.60 34.48
CA LYS A 715 -34.97 20.84 35.23
C LYS A 715 -35.33 20.69 36.72
N ASN A 716 -36.46 20.05 37.01
CA ASN A 716 -36.91 19.78 38.38
C ASN A 716 -35.95 18.83 39.13
N ASN A 717 -35.29 17.92 38.41
CA ASN A 717 -34.23 17.06 38.93
C ASN A 717 -32.84 17.73 38.96
N GLY A 718 -32.78 19.06 38.84
CA GLY A 718 -31.54 19.84 38.93
C GLY A 718 -30.65 19.79 37.68
N LYS A 719 -31.16 19.31 36.54
CA LYS A 719 -30.39 19.13 35.30
C LYS A 719 -30.91 20.07 34.21
N ASN A 720 -30.16 21.14 33.94
CA ASN A 720 -30.53 22.11 32.89
C ASN A 720 -29.91 21.74 31.54
N PHE A 721 -30.74 21.70 30.50
CA PHE A 721 -30.26 21.65 29.12
C PHE A 721 -29.69 22.99 28.68
N SER A 722 -28.59 22.97 27.91
CA SER A 722 -28.06 24.18 27.28
C SER A 722 -29.01 24.66 26.16
N LYS A 723 -28.92 25.93 25.77
CA LYS A 723 -29.73 26.44 24.63
C LYS A 723 -29.53 25.62 23.34
N ALA A 724 -28.30 25.15 23.10
CA ALA A 724 -27.98 24.30 21.97
C ALA A 724 -28.61 22.90 22.10
N ALA A 725 -28.60 22.33 23.31
CA ALA A 725 -29.24 21.04 23.60
C ALA A 725 -30.76 21.10 23.42
N THR A 726 -31.42 22.11 23.99
CA THR A 726 -32.87 22.31 23.85
C THR A 726 -33.27 22.42 22.39
N LYS A 727 -32.54 23.23 21.61
CA LYS A 727 -32.78 23.37 20.17
C LYS A 727 -32.62 22.03 19.43
N ALA A 728 -31.57 21.26 19.73
CA ALA A 728 -31.34 19.97 19.10
C ALA A 728 -32.44 18.94 19.44
N ILE A 729 -32.99 18.97 20.65
CA ILE A 729 -34.10 18.10 21.05
C ILE A 729 -35.41 18.52 20.33
N GLU A 730 -35.73 19.81 20.29
CA GLU A 730 -37.00 20.32 19.73
C GLU A 730 -37.08 20.24 18.20
N GLU A 731 -35.95 20.43 17.52
CA GLU A 731 -35.81 20.40 16.05
C GLU A 731 -35.29 19.07 15.51
N GLY A 732 -34.82 18.18 16.39
CA GLY A 732 -34.21 16.89 16.05
C GLY A 732 -35.20 15.89 15.44
N LYS A 733 -34.65 14.87 14.76
CA LYS A 733 -35.42 13.72 14.28
C LYS A 733 -35.44 12.62 15.35
N TYR A 734 -36.53 11.87 15.41
CA TYR A 734 -36.65 10.69 16.27
C TYR A 734 -35.52 9.67 16.01
N MET A 735 -34.92 9.16 17.10
CA MET A 735 -33.78 8.24 17.06
C MET A 735 -34.14 6.86 17.65
N PRO A 736 -34.66 5.93 16.83
CA PRO A 736 -35.19 4.64 17.31
C PRO A 736 -34.13 3.73 17.96
N LEU A 737 -32.87 3.80 17.52
CA LEU A 737 -31.79 2.94 18.06
C LEU A 737 -31.41 3.24 19.51
N ILE A 738 -31.82 4.39 20.02
CA ILE A 738 -31.54 4.85 21.38
C ILE A 738 -32.66 4.45 22.33
N TYR A 739 -33.88 4.34 21.82
CA TYR A 739 -35.06 4.13 22.64
C TYR A 739 -34.93 2.92 23.58
N SER A 740 -34.38 1.80 23.08
CA SER A 740 -34.19 0.57 23.84
C SER A 740 -33.35 0.72 25.11
N ILE A 741 -32.42 1.68 25.16
CA ILE A 741 -31.53 1.87 26.32
C ILE A 741 -32.00 2.95 27.31
N THR A 742 -33.14 3.60 27.04
CA THR A 742 -33.61 4.73 27.86
C THR A 742 -34.15 4.34 29.23
N ASP A 743 -34.68 3.13 29.37
CA ASP A 743 -35.24 2.60 30.62
C ASP A 743 -34.20 1.87 31.50
N VAL A 744 -32.93 1.89 31.10
CA VAL A 744 -31.85 1.25 31.86
C VAL A 744 -31.47 2.11 33.08
N GLU A 745 -31.57 1.53 34.27
CA GLU A 745 -31.21 2.22 35.51
C GLU A 745 -29.71 2.47 35.65
N LYS A 746 -28.89 1.43 35.46
CA LYS A 746 -27.44 1.47 35.58
C LYS A 746 -26.76 0.88 34.35
N TRP A 747 -25.68 1.52 33.91
CA TRP A 747 -24.86 1.03 32.81
C TRP A 747 -23.59 0.38 33.36
N ASN A 748 -23.55 -0.95 33.38
CA ASN A 748 -22.47 -1.75 33.97
C ASN A 748 -21.92 -2.79 32.98
N LEU A 749 -20.90 -3.55 33.41
CA LEU A 749 -20.23 -4.54 32.57
C LEU A 749 -21.17 -5.65 32.10
N ASP A 750 -22.00 -6.20 32.99
CA ASP A 750 -22.95 -7.28 32.67
C ASP A 750 -23.92 -6.85 31.57
N LEU A 751 -24.44 -5.62 31.64
CA LEU A 751 -25.32 -5.06 30.63
C LEU A 751 -24.62 -4.88 29.28
N VAL A 752 -23.37 -4.41 29.29
CA VAL A 752 -22.57 -4.25 28.07
C VAL A 752 -22.35 -5.61 27.41
N LEU A 753 -22.05 -6.65 28.18
CA LEU A 753 -21.90 -8.02 27.67
C LEU A 753 -23.22 -8.57 27.14
N GLU A 754 -24.31 -8.48 27.90
CA GLU A 754 -25.65 -8.97 27.51
C GLU A 754 -26.13 -8.28 26.21
N ARG A 755 -26.00 -6.96 26.12
CA ARG A 755 -26.34 -6.20 24.91
C ARG A 755 -25.43 -6.58 23.74
N GLY A 756 -24.13 -6.76 24.00
CA GLY A 756 -23.17 -7.20 22.99
C GLY A 756 -23.55 -8.56 22.40
N GLU A 757 -23.95 -9.51 23.23
CA GLU A 757 -24.44 -10.83 22.81
C GLU A 757 -25.73 -10.72 21.99
N ASN A 758 -26.70 -9.91 22.43
CA ASN A 758 -27.95 -9.69 21.69
C ASN A 758 -27.69 -9.10 20.28
N ILE A 759 -26.84 -8.07 20.18
CA ILE A 759 -26.45 -7.48 18.89
C ILE A 759 -25.78 -8.53 17.99
N CYS A 760 -24.87 -9.32 18.54
CA CYS A 760 -24.19 -10.37 17.79
C CYS A 760 -25.19 -11.43 17.31
N HIS A 761 -26.13 -11.87 18.14
CA HIS A 761 -27.14 -12.86 17.76
C HIS A 761 -28.02 -12.38 16.61
N LEU A 762 -28.47 -11.13 16.66
CA LEU A 762 -29.30 -10.53 15.61
C LEU A 762 -28.52 -10.29 14.33
N ALA A 763 -27.27 -9.83 14.44
CA ALA A 763 -26.39 -9.67 13.28
C ALA A 763 -26.08 -11.02 12.63
N TRP A 764 -25.80 -12.04 13.43
CA TRP A 764 -25.54 -13.39 12.96
C TRP A 764 -26.72 -13.95 12.17
N HIS A 765 -27.95 -13.75 12.65
CA HIS A 765 -29.17 -14.21 11.96
C HIS A 765 -29.26 -13.74 10.51
N GLU A 766 -28.92 -12.48 10.22
CA GLU A 766 -28.91 -11.96 8.85
C GLU A 766 -27.70 -12.46 8.06
N LEU A 767 -26.51 -12.37 8.65
CA LEU A 767 -25.25 -12.69 7.96
C LEU A 767 -25.15 -14.18 7.61
N SER A 768 -25.67 -15.07 8.47
CA SER A 768 -25.67 -16.52 8.23
C SER A 768 -26.56 -16.88 7.03
N GLN A 769 -27.72 -16.22 6.89
CA GLN A 769 -28.60 -16.41 5.74
C GLN A 769 -27.95 -15.94 4.44
N TRP A 770 -27.25 -14.81 4.46
CA TRP A 770 -26.60 -14.25 3.27
C TRP A 770 -25.49 -15.13 2.71
N ILE A 771 -24.66 -15.74 3.59
CA ILE A 771 -23.56 -16.60 3.16
C ILE A 771 -23.96 -18.09 3.08
N GLY A 772 -25.18 -18.45 3.50
CA GLY A 772 -25.69 -19.82 3.43
C GLY A 772 -25.12 -20.76 4.49
N ILE A 773 -24.90 -20.29 5.72
CA ILE A 773 -24.68 -21.16 6.88
C ILE A 773 -26.07 -21.69 7.27
N GLU A 774 -26.39 -22.93 6.88
CA GLU A 774 -27.64 -23.59 7.25
C GLU A 774 -27.90 -23.48 8.76
N ASN A 775 -29.15 -23.17 9.14
CA ASN A 775 -29.64 -23.21 10.51
C ASN A 775 -29.46 -24.63 11.06
N LEU A 776 -28.29 -24.94 11.62
CA LEU A 776 -28.17 -25.98 12.62
C LEU A 776 -29.08 -25.52 13.77
N SER A 777 -30.20 -26.20 13.89
CA SER A 777 -31.21 -26.09 14.94
C SER A 777 -30.62 -25.66 16.30
N ASP A 778 -30.70 -24.36 16.58
CA ASP A 778 -30.70 -23.79 17.93
C ASP A 778 -32.06 -23.11 18.15
N ASP A 779 -33.14 -23.75 17.68
CA ASP A 779 -34.54 -23.35 17.82
C ASP A 779 -35.06 -23.55 19.27
N GLU A 780 -34.25 -23.24 20.29
CA GLU A 780 -34.71 -23.31 21.69
C GLU A 780 -34.63 -22.01 22.50
N ASP A 781 -33.97 -20.92 22.06
CA ASP A 781 -33.79 -19.73 22.92
C ASP A 781 -34.18 -18.36 22.29
N LEU A 782 -35.23 -18.31 21.47
CA LEU A 782 -35.80 -17.04 20.97
C LEU A 782 -37.31 -16.86 21.25
N ASN A 783 -37.78 -17.39 22.38
CA ASN A 783 -39.07 -16.99 22.97
C ASN A 783 -38.88 -15.96 24.08
#